data_AF-A0A1I4EQQ5-F1
#
_entry.id   AF-A0A1I4EQQ5-F1
#
_cell.length_a   1.000
_cell.length_b   1.000
_cell.length_c   1.000
_cell.angle_alpha   90.00
_cell.angle_beta   90.00
_cell.angle_gamma   90.00
#
_symmetry.space_group_name_H-M   'P 1'
#
loop_
_entity.id
_entity.type
_entity.pdbx_description
1 polymer ?
#
loop_
_entity_poly.entity_id
_entity_poly.type
_entity_poly.pdbx_seq_one_letter_code
_entity_poly.pdbx_strand_id
1 'polypeptide(L)'
;MWSNFTFTTRSGRQYEVDLLVIGKGGIHLLELKHWSGRIVGDHQTWVHNGRAEDSPRILADTKAKHFKQLLIDAGGRDLPFVHAGVVLHQPTAEVRLTARGRKGVYRIDGQGPEGLDELIADGLAVTPDNPRNAVDRRRSVELTRLIDKAGVRPSVRHRRVGNLELADTPLAEGPGWQDYLARHPMLDSVRRVRFYLVDRSVSEEERAVTLRAAKREFVTLENVNHPGIARAIEFYEHDRGLAVVFDHDATEVRLDHFLMQKAAELSIDQRIRLVRTLANTLRYAHSRRLVHRRLSPLSVFVRSLAHGRYGVRVRDWHTAGRLAPGSPGYGSYAAGTRTLEALTDRAAHGYLAPETLHDPGADPILADVFGLGSVSFLIFMGNAPADTGEELQQRLTRERGLDVGVELDGASQTLIDLVRNATAGDVDLRTESAERFVQELESLIQEFLLREEVAQRVDPLDATPGAVIGTREQPGRFEVVQRLGQGSTALALLVRDPEHGQAVLKVALDEDSARRRLLDESEVLHLAREPRIARGLEGPLVVGGRTALLLEDAGRESLAAMIRREGRLSLDFLGRWGRDLLEILAALDLAGINHRDLKPDNLAFRERGKSREVHLSLFDFSLSRAPLEQTGVGTPPYLDPFFDLIHRPLRRGGRALRGGRHPLRDGHRPDPHLRHRWQPPGGDRRRRHDRPRRLRAGTCPRRAGRLLPQRALA
;
A
#
# COMPACT_ATOMS: atom_id res chain seq x y z
N MET A 1 -46.49 4.75 -6.49
CA MET A 1 -45.04 4.64 -6.78
C MET A 1 -44.65 5.93 -7.45
N TRP A 2 -43.54 6.52 -7.02
CA TRP A 2 -42.98 7.76 -7.57
C TRP A 2 -41.54 7.47 -7.96
N SER A 3 -41.05 8.07 -9.03
CA SER A 3 -39.66 7.90 -9.48
C SER A 3 -39.07 9.22 -9.95
N ASN A 4 -37.75 9.36 -9.79
CA ASN A 4 -36.98 10.56 -10.16
C ASN A 4 -37.64 11.86 -9.68
N PHE A 5 -37.94 11.93 -8.38
CA PHE A 5 -38.57 13.08 -7.76
C PHE A 5 -37.62 13.80 -6.82
N THR A 6 -37.94 15.05 -6.51
CA THR A 6 -37.27 15.82 -5.47
C THR A 6 -38.24 16.27 -4.40
N PHE A 7 -37.73 16.41 -3.18
CA PHE A 7 -38.43 17.06 -2.09
C PHE A 7 -37.49 18.05 -1.39
N THR A 8 -38.07 19.10 -0.80
CA THR A 8 -37.33 20.14 -0.09
C THR A 8 -37.85 20.22 1.34
N THR A 9 -36.96 20.15 2.32
CA THR A 9 -37.32 20.29 3.74
C THR A 9 -37.73 21.73 4.05
N ARG A 10 -38.36 21.94 5.22
CA ARG A 10 -38.62 23.28 5.79
C ARG A 10 -37.33 24.12 5.95
N SER A 11 -36.21 23.46 6.20
CA SER A 11 -34.85 24.02 6.23
C SER A 11 -34.24 24.34 4.86
N GLY A 12 -34.90 24.03 3.75
CA GLY A 12 -34.38 24.28 2.40
C GLY A 12 -33.40 23.23 1.86
N ARG A 13 -33.09 22.16 2.64
CA ARG A 13 -32.35 21.00 2.14
C ARG A 13 -33.15 20.35 1.03
N GLN A 14 -32.54 20.14 -0.12
CA GLN A 14 -33.19 19.44 -1.23
C GLN A 14 -32.59 18.05 -1.39
N TYR A 15 -33.46 17.06 -1.57
CA TYR A 15 -33.08 15.69 -1.86
C TYR A 15 -33.76 15.23 -3.13
N GLU A 16 -33.02 14.46 -3.92
CA GLU A 16 -33.53 13.68 -5.04
C GLU A 16 -33.68 12.23 -4.61
N VAL A 17 -34.69 11.54 -5.11
CA VAL A 17 -34.98 10.13 -4.80
C VAL A 17 -35.34 9.43 -6.09
N ASP A 18 -34.60 8.37 -6.41
CA ASP A 18 -34.77 7.62 -7.65
C ASP A 18 -36.10 6.87 -7.68
N LEU A 19 -36.51 6.29 -6.55
CA LEU A 19 -37.72 5.48 -6.44
C LEU A 19 -38.33 5.55 -5.02
N LEU A 20 -39.65 5.76 -4.93
CA LEU A 20 -40.45 5.60 -3.71
C LEU A 20 -41.62 4.65 -3.94
N VAL A 21 -41.72 3.65 -3.07
CA VAL A 21 -42.78 2.64 -3.09
C VAL A 21 -43.50 2.63 -1.74
N ILE A 22 -44.82 2.53 -1.76
CA ILE A 22 -45.62 2.22 -0.57
C ILE A 22 -45.85 0.71 -0.58
N GLY A 23 -45.17 0.01 0.33
CA GLY A 23 -45.31 -1.42 0.56
C GLY A 23 -46.30 -1.71 1.68
N LYS A 24 -46.60 -2.99 1.94
CA LYS A 24 -47.48 -3.38 3.05
C LYS A 24 -46.89 -3.08 4.44
N GLY A 25 -45.56 -2.95 4.54
CA GLY A 25 -44.81 -2.66 5.75
C GLY A 25 -44.28 -1.24 5.88
N GLY A 26 -44.72 -0.33 5.02
CA GLY A 26 -44.45 1.10 5.15
C GLY A 26 -44.11 1.80 3.84
N ILE A 27 -43.34 2.87 3.95
CA ILE A 27 -42.84 3.64 2.81
C ILE A 27 -41.38 3.26 2.60
N HIS A 28 -40.97 2.96 1.37
CA HIS A 28 -39.61 2.59 1.01
C HIS A 28 -39.04 3.64 0.05
N LEU A 29 -38.01 4.37 0.45
CA LEU A 29 -37.19 5.22 -0.42
C LEU A 29 -35.98 4.40 -0.87
N LEU A 30 -35.82 4.24 -2.17
CA LEU A 30 -34.82 3.39 -2.79
C LEU A 30 -33.92 4.24 -3.69
N GLU A 31 -32.62 4.21 -3.38
CA GLU A 31 -31.55 4.78 -4.20
C GLU A 31 -31.09 3.73 -5.21
N LEU A 32 -31.00 4.06 -6.49
CA LEU A 32 -30.55 3.15 -7.53
C LEU A 32 -29.09 3.44 -7.87
N LYS A 33 -28.19 2.46 -7.68
CA LYS A 33 -26.76 2.61 -7.98
C LYS A 33 -26.32 1.67 -9.11
N HIS A 34 -25.83 2.27 -10.18
CA HIS A 34 -25.29 1.59 -11.36
C HIS A 34 -23.80 1.21 -11.14
N TRP A 35 -23.51 0.40 -10.12
CA TRP A 35 -22.15 0.04 -9.73
C TRP A 35 -21.82 -1.40 -10.14
N SER A 36 -20.83 -1.57 -11.03
CA SER A 36 -20.37 -2.85 -11.57
C SER A 36 -19.09 -3.35 -10.91
N GLY A 37 -18.82 -4.65 -10.92
CA GLY A 37 -17.60 -5.22 -10.34
C GLY A 37 -17.65 -5.35 -8.82
N ARG A 38 -16.48 -5.54 -8.18
CA ARG A 38 -16.39 -5.89 -6.77
C ARG A 38 -16.63 -4.67 -5.86
N ILE A 39 -17.56 -4.82 -4.93
CA ILE A 39 -17.94 -3.85 -3.90
C ILE A 39 -17.64 -4.49 -2.54
N VAL A 40 -16.78 -3.86 -1.73
CA VAL A 40 -16.44 -4.33 -0.37
C VAL A 40 -16.62 -3.18 0.62
N GLY A 41 -16.79 -3.48 1.91
CA GLY A 41 -16.91 -2.44 2.93
C GLY A 41 -17.92 -2.77 4.02
N ASP A 42 -18.38 -1.74 4.72
CA ASP A 42 -19.18 -1.88 5.93
C ASP A 42 -20.35 -0.90 6.01
N HIS A 43 -20.84 -0.59 7.21
CA HIS A 43 -21.91 0.37 7.41
C HIS A 43 -21.51 1.84 7.18
N GLN A 44 -20.22 2.16 7.20
CA GLN A 44 -19.68 3.53 7.09
C GLN A 44 -19.08 3.80 5.72
N THR A 45 -18.19 2.93 5.22
CA THR A 45 -17.42 3.18 3.99
C THR A 45 -17.46 1.97 3.06
N TRP A 46 -17.69 2.20 1.77
CA TRP A 46 -17.64 1.19 0.72
C TRP A 46 -16.47 1.47 -0.22
N VAL A 47 -15.91 0.42 -0.81
CA VAL A 47 -14.87 0.48 -1.85
C VAL A 47 -15.40 -0.22 -3.10
N HIS A 48 -15.43 0.52 -4.20
CA HIS A 48 -15.96 0.12 -5.50
C HIS A 48 -15.02 0.60 -6.61
N ASN A 49 -14.68 -0.26 -7.58
CA ASN A 49 -13.75 0.07 -8.67
C ASN A 49 -12.42 0.71 -8.22
N GLY A 50 -11.92 0.32 -7.04
CA GLY A 50 -10.69 0.87 -6.44
C GLY A 50 -10.85 2.23 -5.77
N ARG A 51 -12.05 2.84 -5.80
CA ARG A 51 -12.40 4.09 -5.12
C ARG A 51 -13.13 3.78 -3.82
N ALA A 52 -12.69 4.38 -2.71
CA ALA A 52 -13.45 4.41 -1.46
C ALA A 52 -14.40 5.62 -1.44
N GLU A 53 -15.60 5.43 -0.91
CA GLU A 53 -16.58 6.48 -0.66
C GLU A 53 -17.51 6.11 0.50
N ASP A 54 -18.23 7.10 1.05
CA ASP A 54 -19.18 6.85 2.13
C ASP A 54 -20.30 5.92 1.67
N SER A 55 -20.70 4.99 2.54
CA SER A 55 -21.77 4.05 2.31
C SER A 55 -23.03 4.78 1.82
N PRO A 56 -23.57 4.50 0.60
CA PRO A 56 -24.75 5.19 0.08
C PRO A 56 -25.98 5.05 1.00
N ARG A 57 -25.96 4.05 1.88
CA ARG A 57 -26.97 3.79 2.91
C ARG A 57 -27.09 4.94 3.91
N ILE A 58 -25.99 5.65 4.20
CA ILE A 58 -25.92 6.85 5.05
C ILE A 58 -26.86 7.93 4.48
N LEU A 59 -26.63 8.38 3.25
CA LEU A 59 -27.44 9.41 2.63
C LEU A 59 -28.90 8.95 2.45
N ALA A 60 -29.13 7.68 2.10
CA ALA A 60 -30.47 7.10 1.99
C ALA A 60 -31.25 7.17 3.33
N ASP A 61 -30.61 6.86 4.48
CA ASP A 61 -31.23 7.00 5.80
C ASP A 61 -31.53 8.45 6.16
N THR A 62 -30.67 9.40 5.79
CA THR A 62 -30.98 10.83 5.97
C THR A 62 -32.18 11.26 5.13
N LYS A 63 -32.23 10.85 3.86
CA LYS A 63 -33.39 11.08 2.97
C LYS A 63 -34.68 10.54 3.60
N ALA A 64 -34.69 9.31 4.10
CA ALA A 64 -35.87 8.73 4.75
C ALA A 64 -36.29 9.47 6.03
N LYS A 65 -35.33 9.88 6.89
CA LYS A 65 -35.63 10.67 8.11
C LYS A 65 -36.23 12.03 7.77
N HIS A 66 -35.63 12.77 6.83
CA HIS A 66 -36.15 14.07 6.41
C HIS A 66 -37.47 13.96 5.63
N PHE A 67 -37.66 12.90 4.84
CA PHE A 67 -38.94 12.63 4.17
C PHE A 67 -40.05 12.33 5.19
N LYS A 68 -39.76 11.53 6.24
CA LYS A 68 -40.70 11.32 7.34
C LYS A 68 -41.08 12.64 8.02
N GLN A 69 -40.10 13.51 8.29
CA GLN A 69 -40.37 14.82 8.89
C GLN A 69 -41.20 15.70 7.96
N LEU A 70 -40.93 15.72 6.65
CA LEU A 70 -41.74 16.45 5.66
C LEU A 70 -43.22 16.01 5.68
N LEU A 71 -43.48 14.70 5.79
CA LEU A 71 -44.84 14.18 5.91
C LEU A 71 -45.51 14.60 7.24
N ILE A 72 -44.76 14.70 8.34
CA ILE A 72 -45.26 15.24 9.62
C ILE A 72 -45.61 16.72 9.47
N ASP A 73 -44.72 17.52 8.86
CA ASP A 73 -44.91 18.94 8.61
C ASP A 73 -46.12 19.21 7.69
N ALA A 74 -46.40 18.30 6.74
CA ALA A 74 -47.61 18.32 5.91
C ALA A 74 -48.91 17.96 6.68
N GLY A 75 -48.82 17.62 7.97
CA GLY A 75 -49.94 17.28 8.85
C GLY A 75 -50.12 15.77 9.10
N GLY A 76 -49.14 14.94 8.72
CA GLY A 76 -49.15 13.51 8.95
C GLY A 76 -49.12 13.13 10.43
N ARG A 77 -49.92 12.13 10.82
CA ARG A 77 -49.98 11.56 12.17
C ARG A 77 -49.98 10.04 12.07
N ASP A 78 -49.42 9.37 13.08
CA ASP A 78 -49.21 7.91 13.12
C ASP A 78 -48.69 7.37 11.77
N LEU A 79 -47.59 7.95 11.27
CA LEU A 79 -46.99 7.53 10.01
C LEU A 79 -46.28 6.18 10.17
N PRO A 80 -46.42 5.25 9.20
CA PRO A 80 -45.65 4.02 9.21
C PRO A 80 -44.15 4.31 9.13
N PHE A 81 -43.33 3.27 9.31
CA PHE A 81 -41.90 3.41 9.12
C PHE A 81 -41.57 3.83 7.68
N VAL A 82 -40.56 4.70 7.55
CA VAL A 82 -39.99 5.13 6.28
C VAL A 82 -38.65 4.43 6.17
N HIS A 83 -38.65 3.32 5.45
CA HIS A 83 -37.47 2.55 5.12
C HIS A 83 -36.63 3.29 4.08
N ALA A 84 -35.32 3.16 4.20
CA ALA A 84 -34.38 3.53 3.15
C ALA A 84 -33.69 2.26 2.63
N GLY A 85 -33.31 2.28 1.36
CA GLY A 85 -32.62 1.17 0.72
C GLY A 85 -31.72 1.62 -0.42
N VAL A 86 -30.73 0.79 -0.72
CA VAL A 86 -29.82 0.97 -1.86
C VAL A 86 -29.96 -0.24 -2.77
N VAL A 87 -30.35 -0.03 -4.03
CA VAL A 87 -30.51 -1.09 -5.02
C VAL A 87 -29.36 -1.02 -6.01
N LEU A 88 -28.51 -2.05 -5.98
CA LEU A 88 -27.45 -2.29 -6.94
C LEU A 88 -28.04 -3.01 -8.15
N HIS A 89 -28.21 -2.27 -9.25
CA HIS A 89 -28.96 -2.73 -10.42
C HIS A 89 -28.08 -3.15 -11.60
N GLN A 90 -26.79 -3.38 -11.34
CA GLN A 90 -25.87 -4.01 -12.29
C GLN A 90 -25.72 -5.50 -11.96
N PRO A 91 -26.04 -6.42 -12.88
CA PRO A 91 -25.85 -7.86 -12.65
C PRO A 91 -24.38 -8.26 -12.42
N THR A 92 -23.43 -7.42 -12.86
CA THR A 92 -21.99 -7.61 -12.65
C THR A 92 -21.49 -7.10 -11.30
N ALA A 93 -22.37 -6.63 -10.41
CA ALA A 93 -22.01 -6.23 -9.05
C ALA A 93 -21.66 -7.47 -8.20
N GLU A 94 -20.47 -7.49 -7.60
CA GLU A 94 -20.08 -8.52 -6.64
C GLU A 94 -19.96 -7.89 -5.25
N VAL A 95 -21.02 -8.02 -4.45
CA VAL A 95 -21.16 -7.40 -3.14
C VAL A 95 -20.58 -8.30 -2.05
N ARG A 96 -19.61 -7.78 -1.29
CA ARG A 96 -19.02 -8.43 -0.10
C ARG A 96 -18.94 -7.43 1.06
N LEU A 97 -20.10 -7.03 1.56
CA LEU A 97 -20.25 -6.12 2.70
C LEU A 97 -20.28 -6.90 4.03
N THR A 98 -19.88 -6.27 5.13
CA THR A 98 -20.14 -6.81 6.48
C THR A 98 -21.64 -6.95 6.75
N ALA A 99 -22.03 -7.79 7.71
CA ALA A 99 -23.44 -8.00 8.08
C ALA A 99 -24.18 -6.70 8.44
N ARG A 100 -23.48 -5.70 9.01
CA ARG A 100 -24.05 -4.37 9.26
C ARG A 100 -24.15 -3.52 7.98
N GLY A 101 -23.16 -3.59 7.08
CA GLY A 101 -23.16 -2.87 5.80
C GLY A 101 -24.21 -3.38 4.80
N ARG A 102 -24.53 -4.67 4.84
CA ARG A 102 -25.53 -5.33 3.97
C ARG A 102 -26.97 -4.90 4.23
N LYS A 103 -27.29 -4.35 5.41
CA LYS A 103 -28.69 -4.11 5.81
C LYS A 103 -29.38 -3.03 4.96
N GLY A 104 -30.46 -3.40 4.29
CA GLY A 104 -31.17 -2.52 3.35
C GLY A 104 -30.40 -2.27 2.05
N VAL A 105 -29.54 -3.22 1.65
CA VAL A 105 -28.85 -3.26 0.36
C VAL A 105 -29.44 -4.40 -0.44
N TYR A 106 -29.87 -4.11 -1.67
CA TYR A 106 -30.60 -5.04 -2.52
C TYR A 106 -29.99 -5.12 -3.92
N ARG A 107 -30.27 -6.20 -4.63
CA ARG A 107 -29.81 -6.52 -5.99
C ARG A 107 -30.98 -6.97 -6.85
N ILE A 108 -30.92 -6.66 -8.16
CA ILE A 108 -31.97 -7.05 -9.11
C ILE A 108 -31.86 -8.52 -9.55
N ASP A 109 -30.66 -9.10 -9.56
CA ASP A 109 -30.43 -10.51 -9.90
C ASP A 109 -30.80 -11.43 -8.73
N GLY A 110 -32.09 -11.78 -8.65
CA GLY A 110 -32.69 -12.51 -7.53
C GLY A 110 -32.34 -13.99 -7.47
N GLN A 111 -31.31 -14.33 -6.69
CA GLN A 111 -31.30 -15.45 -5.72
C GLN A 111 -30.25 -15.17 -4.63
N GLY A 112 -30.63 -15.29 -3.35
CA GLY A 112 -29.74 -15.12 -2.19
C GLY A 112 -30.09 -13.91 -1.30
N PRO A 113 -29.40 -13.74 -0.15
CA PRO A 113 -29.80 -12.82 0.94
C PRO A 113 -29.49 -11.33 0.65
N GLU A 114 -29.57 -10.94 -0.62
CA GLU A 114 -29.39 -9.58 -1.17
C GLU A 114 -30.36 -9.36 -2.35
N GLY A 115 -31.10 -10.37 -2.81
CA GLY A 115 -32.03 -10.20 -3.93
C GLY A 115 -33.25 -9.35 -3.57
N LEU A 116 -34.10 -9.07 -4.57
CA LEU A 116 -35.39 -8.40 -4.35
C LEU A 116 -36.33 -9.16 -3.39
N ASP A 117 -36.10 -10.45 -3.17
CA ASP A 117 -36.78 -11.25 -2.15
C ASP A 117 -36.55 -10.69 -0.72
N GLU A 118 -35.36 -10.16 -0.44
CA GLU A 118 -35.04 -9.52 0.85
C GLU A 118 -35.79 -8.19 1.00
N LEU A 119 -35.91 -7.39 -0.08
CA LEU A 119 -36.74 -6.18 -0.09
C LEU A 119 -38.24 -6.51 0.12
N ILE A 120 -38.69 -7.66 -0.39
CA ILE A 120 -40.04 -8.18 -0.15
C ILE A 120 -40.22 -8.56 1.32
N ALA A 121 -39.25 -9.25 1.91
CA ALA A 121 -39.22 -9.66 3.32
C ALA A 121 -39.16 -8.45 4.29
N ASP A 122 -38.37 -7.41 3.96
CA ASP A 122 -38.28 -6.13 4.68
C ASP A 122 -39.59 -5.29 4.62
N GLY A 123 -40.66 -5.84 4.05
CA GLY A 123 -42.02 -5.31 4.16
C GLY A 123 -42.62 -4.76 2.88
N LEU A 124 -41.98 -4.89 1.71
CA LEU A 124 -42.57 -4.37 0.47
C LEU A 124 -43.92 -5.06 0.16
N ALA A 125 -43.99 -6.39 0.31
CA ALA A 125 -45.23 -7.16 0.12
C ALA A 125 -45.66 -8.00 1.34
N VAL A 126 -44.83 -8.07 2.38
CA VAL A 126 -45.12 -8.71 3.68
C VAL A 126 -45.79 -7.70 4.63
N THR A 127 -46.84 -8.12 5.32
CA THR A 127 -47.47 -7.31 6.38
C THR A 127 -46.62 -7.40 7.66
N PRO A 128 -46.23 -6.29 8.28
CA PRO A 128 -45.34 -6.31 9.45
C PRO A 128 -46.09 -6.67 10.73
N ASP A 129 -45.39 -7.30 11.68
CA ASP A 129 -45.96 -7.68 12.99
C ASP A 129 -46.46 -6.48 13.80
N ASN A 130 -45.86 -5.30 13.61
CA ASN A 130 -46.29 -4.05 14.26
C ASN A 130 -47.42 -3.38 13.44
N PRO A 131 -48.67 -3.33 13.94
CA PRO A 131 -49.80 -2.78 13.18
C PRO A 131 -49.62 -1.31 12.79
N ARG A 132 -48.83 -0.53 13.55
CA ARG A 132 -48.52 0.87 13.20
C ARG A 132 -47.78 1.01 11.88
N ASN A 133 -47.04 -0.02 11.44
CA ASN A 133 -46.34 -0.01 10.16
C ASN A 133 -47.15 -0.64 9.02
N ALA A 134 -48.25 -1.35 9.32
CA ALA A 134 -49.07 -2.02 8.32
C ALA A 134 -49.83 -1.01 7.45
N VAL A 135 -49.66 -1.10 6.12
CA VAL A 135 -50.33 -0.23 5.15
C VAL A 135 -51.34 -1.05 4.35
N ASP A 136 -52.62 -0.80 4.61
CA ASP A 136 -53.72 -1.34 3.82
C ASP A 136 -54.06 -0.43 2.62
N ARG A 137 -55.08 -0.81 1.85
CA ARG A 137 -55.54 -0.04 0.68
C ARG A 137 -56.03 1.37 1.04
N ARG A 138 -56.65 1.55 2.21
CA ARG A 138 -57.17 2.85 2.65
C ARG A 138 -56.00 3.76 3.03
N ARG A 139 -55.11 3.28 3.91
CA ARG A 139 -53.94 4.01 4.39
C ARG A 139 -52.98 4.34 3.26
N SER A 140 -52.85 3.49 2.24
CA SER A 140 -52.08 3.78 1.01
C SER A 140 -52.62 5.00 0.25
N VAL A 141 -53.95 5.16 0.14
CA VAL A 141 -54.58 6.34 -0.48
C VAL A 141 -54.41 7.60 0.39
N GLU A 142 -54.54 7.46 1.72
CA GLU A 142 -54.31 8.56 2.67
C GLU A 142 -52.85 9.06 2.61
N LEU A 143 -51.87 8.15 2.56
CA LEU A 143 -50.44 8.46 2.39
C LEU A 143 -50.14 9.08 1.02
N THR A 144 -50.76 8.60 -0.06
CA THR A 144 -50.61 9.18 -1.40
C THR A 144 -51.00 10.67 -1.39
N ARG A 145 -52.18 11.00 -0.85
CA ARG A 145 -52.64 12.39 -0.70
C ARG A 145 -51.72 13.24 0.18
N LEU A 146 -51.14 12.64 1.22
CA LEU A 146 -50.19 13.33 2.10
C LEU A 146 -48.85 13.61 1.40
N ILE A 147 -48.34 12.69 0.58
CA ILE A 147 -47.12 12.87 -0.23
C ILE A 147 -47.33 13.98 -1.27
N ASP A 148 -48.48 14.02 -1.92
CA ASP A 148 -48.82 15.08 -2.87
C ASP A 148 -48.94 16.45 -2.15
N LYS A 149 -49.61 16.48 -0.99
CA LYS A 149 -49.70 17.67 -0.13
C LYS A 149 -48.34 18.14 0.41
N ALA A 150 -47.42 17.21 0.65
CA ALA A 150 -46.06 17.50 1.09
C ALA A 150 -45.20 18.19 0.02
N GLY A 151 -45.71 18.36 -1.20
CA GLY A 151 -45.07 19.18 -2.23
C GLY A 151 -43.89 18.51 -2.92
N VAL A 152 -43.91 17.17 -3.02
CA VAL A 152 -42.99 16.41 -3.87
C VAL A 152 -43.12 16.87 -5.32
N ARG A 153 -41.99 17.07 -6.02
CA ARG A 153 -41.94 17.55 -7.41
C ARG A 153 -41.16 16.59 -8.31
N PRO A 154 -41.50 16.45 -9.59
CA PRO A 154 -40.63 15.80 -10.57
C PRO A 154 -39.22 16.41 -10.52
N SER A 155 -38.17 15.60 -10.67
CA SER A 155 -36.81 16.14 -10.69
C SER A 155 -36.57 17.00 -11.93
N VAL A 156 -36.06 18.21 -11.69
CA VAL A 156 -35.63 19.14 -12.75
C VAL A 156 -34.12 18.97 -12.93
N ARG A 157 -33.73 18.37 -14.05
CA ARG A 157 -32.35 17.93 -14.37
C ARG A 157 -31.30 19.04 -14.58
N HIS A 158 -31.70 20.31 -14.52
CA HIS A 158 -30.77 21.44 -14.65
C HIS A 158 -31.12 22.50 -13.62
N ARG A 159 -30.29 22.61 -12.57
CA ARG A 159 -30.38 23.62 -11.51
C ARG A 159 -29.12 24.46 -11.59
N ARG A 160 -29.23 25.78 -11.59
CA ARG A 160 -28.10 26.68 -11.82
C ARG A 160 -27.84 27.62 -10.65
N VAL A 161 -26.55 27.86 -10.37
CA VAL A 161 -26.07 28.94 -9.50
C VAL A 161 -25.12 29.79 -10.33
N GLY A 162 -25.54 31.02 -10.64
CA GLY A 162 -24.88 31.81 -11.68
C GLY A 162 -24.82 31.03 -13.00
N ASN A 163 -23.60 30.85 -13.52
CA ASN A 163 -23.33 30.10 -14.75
C ASN A 163 -23.00 28.62 -14.53
N LEU A 164 -23.10 28.11 -13.30
CA LEU A 164 -22.73 26.73 -12.94
C LEU A 164 -23.97 25.82 -12.88
N GLU A 165 -23.91 24.65 -13.51
CA GLU A 165 -24.94 23.61 -13.39
C GLU A 165 -24.60 22.67 -12.23
N LEU A 166 -25.50 22.59 -11.25
CA LEU A 166 -25.37 21.74 -10.06
C LEU A 166 -25.56 20.26 -10.43
N ALA A 167 -24.80 19.40 -9.76
CA ALA A 167 -25.09 17.98 -9.70
C ALA A 167 -26.44 17.70 -8.98
N ASP A 168 -27.04 16.57 -9.32
CA ASP A 168 -28.34 16.14 -8.81
C ASP A 168 -28.30 15.82 -7.30
N THR A 169 -27.25 15.11 -6.87
CA THR A 169 -27.01 14.68 -5.47
C THR A 169 -26.03 15.63 -4.77
N PRO A 170 -26.23 15.96 -3.47
CA PRO A 170 -25.23 16.68 -2.69
C PRO A 170 -23.92 15.89 -2.56
N LEU A 171 -22.79 16.60 -2.59
CA LEU A 171 -21.45 16.08 -2.33
C LEU A 171 -21.25 15.75 -0.84
N ALA A 172 -21.76 16.62 0.03
CA ALA A 172 -21.69 16.51 1.48
C ALA A 172 -22.78 17.37 2.12
N GLU A 173 -23.11 17.13 3.39
CA GLU A 173 -24.05 17.95 4.14
C GLU A 173 -23.74 18.00 5.64
N GLY A 174 -24.21 19.05 6.30
CA GLY A 174 -24.00 19.27 7.73
C GLY A 174 -25.03 20.19 8.36
N PRO A 175 -24.80 20.65 9.60
CA PRO A 175 -25.72 21.53 10.32
C PRO A 175 -25.92 22.87 9.58
N GLY A 176 -27.10 23.05 8.99
CA GLY A 176 -27.44 24.28 8.26
C GLY A 176 -26.73 24.47 6.92
N TRP A 177 -26.15 23.43 6.30
CA TRP A 177 -25.55 23.54 4.97
C TRP A 177 -25.60 22.26 4.12
N GLN A 178 -25.51 22.42 2.80
CA GLN A 178 -25.31 21.34 1.82
C GLN A 178 -24.31 21.77 0.74
N ASP A 179 -23.33 20.92 0.46
CA ASP A 179 -22.37 21.09 -0.64
C ASP A 179 -22.83 20.30 -1.87
N TYR A 180 -22.61 20.87 -3.05
CA TYR A 180 -22.83 20.23 -4.35
C TYR A 180 -21.59 20.39 -5.21
N LEU A 181 -21.32 19.42 -6.09
CA LEU A 181 -20.48 19.68 -7.25
C LEU A 181 -21.28 20.45 -8.29
N ALA A 182 -20.61 21.34 -9.03
CA ALA A 182 -21.21 22.07 -10.13
C ALA A 182 -20.22 22.20 -11.29
N ARG A 183 -20.68 22.06 -12.53
CA ARG A 183 -19.85 22.19 -13.73
C ARG A 183 -20.21 23.46 -14.49
N HIS A 184 -19.21 24.13 -15.04
CA HIS A 184 -19.46 25.22 -15.99
C HIS A 184 -19.80 24.62 -17.38
N PRO A 185 -20.91 24.99 -18.04
CA PRO A 185 -21.32 24.35 -19.31
C PRO A 185 -20.32 24.51 -20.46
N MET A 186 -19.53 25.59 -20.47
CA MET A 186 -18.58 25.92 -21.54
C MET A 186 -17.10 25.74 -21.17
N LEU A 187 -16.79 25.43 -19.91
CA LEU A 187 -15.41 25.29 -19.43
C LEU A 187 -15.30 23.93 -18.76
N ASP A 188 -14.23 23.18 -19.04
CA ASP A 188 -13.98 21.91 -18.34
C ASP A 188 -13.44 22.16 -16.92
N SER A 189 -14.29 22.77 -16.09
CA SER A 189 -13.97 23.14 -14.73
C SER A 189 -15.15 22.81 -13.82
N VAL A 190 -14.84 22.08 -12.75
CA VAL A 190 -15.78 21.76 -11.67
C VAL A 190 -15.56 22.75 -10.52
N ARG A 191 -16.62 23.03 -9.78
CA ARG A 191 -16.65 23.87 -8.59
C ARG A 191 -17.40 23.14 -7.47
N ARG A 192 -17.10 23.48 -6.21
CA ARG A 192 -17.92 23.08 -5.06
C ARG A 192 -18.80 24.26 -4.69
N VAL A 193 -20.11 24.06 -4.63
CA VAL A 193 -21.08 25.10 -4.24
C VAL A 193 -21.69 24.73 -2.89
N ARG A 194 -21.44 25.56 -1.87
CA ARG A 194 -22.00 25.41 -0.52
C ARG A 194 -23.25 26.27 -0.39
N PHE A 195 -24.38 25.65 -0.11
CA PHE A 195 -25.59 26.37 0.31
C PHE A 195 -25.63 26.50 1.83
N TYR A 196 -25.91 27.70 2.33
CA TYR A 196 -26.25 27.96 3.73
C TYR A 196 -27.76 28.04 3.84
N LEU A 197 -28.28 27.14 4.66
CA LEU A 197 -29.67 26.76 4.71
C LEU A 197 -30.31 27.32 5.98
N VAL A 198 -31.40 28.05 5.80
CA VAL A 198 -32.14 28.70 6.87
C VAL A 198 -33.56 28.15 6.86
N ASP A 199 -34.03 27.67 8.00
CA ASP A 199 -35.43 27.25 8.13
C ASP A 199 -36.36 28.45 8.02
N ARG A 200 -37.40 28.32 7.18
CA ARG A 200 -38.30 29.42 6.83
C ARG A 200 -39.13 29.96 7.99
N SER A 201 -39.04 29.35 9.18
CA SER A 201 -39.76 29.73 10.39
C SER A 201 -38.90 30.25 11.54
N VAL A 202 -37.57 30.28 11.40
CA VAL A 202 -36.71 30.88 12.42
C VAL A 202 -36.88 32.40 12.44
N SER A 203 -36.49 33.01 13.56
CA SER A 203 -36.51 34.47 13.70
C SER A 203 -35.66 35.17 12.64
N GLU A 204 -35.98 36.43 12.35
CA GLU A 204 -35.17 37.26 11.46
C GLU A 204 -33.74 37.43 11.99
N GLU A 205 -33.56 37.39 13.32
CA GLU A 205 -32.26 37.43 13.98
C GLU A 205 -31.44 36.15 13.73
N GLU A 206 -32.03 34.96 13.91
CA GLU A 206 -31.38 33.67 13.59
C GLU A 206 -31.00 33.59 12.11
N ARG A 207 -31.92 34.01 11.22
CA ARG A 207 -31.62 34.14 9.79
C ARG A 207 -30.43 35.07 9.57
N ALA A 208 -30.40 36.24 10.22
CA ALA A 208 -29.27 37.17 10.14
C ALA A 208 -27.96 36.60 10.72
N VAL A 209 -27.99 35.69 11.70
CA VAL A 209 -26.79 34.96 12.16
C VAL A 209 -26.25 34.07 11.03
N THR A 210 -27.07 33.23 10.42
CA THR A 210 -26.63 32.33 9.32
C THR A 210 -26.14 33.11 8.11
N LEU A 211 -26.82 34.20 7.72
CA LEU A 211 -26.38 35.08 6.63
C LEU A 211 -25.01 35.73 6.94
N ARG A 212 -24.79 36.17 8.19
CA ARG A 212 -23.49 36.71 8.64
C ARG A 212 -22.39 35.64 8.63
N ALA A 213 -22.69 34.40 8.99
CA ALA A 213 -21.74 33.29 8.95
C ALA A 213 -21.28 33.00 7.51
N ALA A 214 -22.22 32.83 6.58
CA ALA A 214 -21.94 32.61 5.15
C ALA A 214 -21.07 33.71 4.54
N LYS A 215 -21.40 34.98 4.81
CA LYS A 215 -20.62 36.14 4.35
C LYS A 215 -19.25 36.20 5.00
N ARG A 216 -19.12 35.85 6.28
CA ARG A 216 -17.83 35.79 7.00
C ARG A 216 -16.92 34.73 6.41
N GLU A 217 -17.43 33.55 6.04
CA GLU A 217 -16.64 32.49 5.41
C GLU A 217 -16.12 32.92 4.03
N PHE A 218 -16.99 33.48 3.19
CA PHE A 218 -16.60 34.04 1.89
C PHE A 218 -15.47 35.08 2.03
N VAL A 219 -15.67 36.14 2.82
CA VAL A 219 -14.68 37.21 3.04
C VAL A 219 -13.39 36.71 3.71
N THR A 220 -13.45 35.61 4.46
CA THR A 220 -12.27 35.01 5.09
C THR A 220 -11.42 34.22 4.09
N LEU A 221 -12.04 33.65 3.05
CA LEU A 221 -11.39 32.73 2.11
C LEU A 221 -11.18 33.30 0.70
N GLU A 222 -11.86 34.40 0.31
CA GLU A 222 -11.74 35.02 -1.03
C GLU A 222 -10.29 35.44 -1.37
N ASN A 223 -9.59 35.97 -0.36
CA ASN A 223 -8.23 36.52 -0.47
C ASN A 223 -7.14 35.52 -0.02
N VAL A 224 -7.51 34.26 0.23
CA VAL A 224 -6.53 33.22 0.56
C VAL A 224 -5.85 32.73 -0.72
N ASN A 225 -4.52 32.84 -0.73
CA ASN A 225 -3.68 32.32 -1.79
C ASN A 225 -2.72 31.28 -1.22
N HIS A 226 -3.21 30.06 -1.06
CA HIS A 226 -2.41 28.90 -0.65
C HIS A 226 -2.97 27.64 -1.33
N PRO A 227 -2.14 26.80 -1.98
CA PRO A 227 -2.62 25.63 -2.73
C PRO A 227 -3.28 24.55 -1.86
N GLY A 228 -3.04 24.59 -0.55
CA GLY A 228 -3.67 23.70 0.43
C GLY A 228 -4.95 24.23 1.07
N ILE A 229 -5.51 25.37 0.63
CA ILE A 229 -6.77 25.90 1.16
C ILE A 229 -7.77 26.03 0.01
N ALA A 230 -9.03 25.64 0.22
CA ALA A 230 -10.11 25.90 -0.74
C ALA A 230 -10.45 27.40 -0.74
N ARG A 231 -10.29 28.06 -1.89
CA ARG A 231 -10.54 29.50 -2.05
C ARG A 231 -12.00 29.74 -2.41
N ALA A 232 -12.65 30.66 -1.74
CA ALA A 232 -13.96 31.16 -2.16
C ALA A 232 -13.79 32.03 -3.42
N ILE A 233 -14.60 31.82 -4.45
CA ILE A 233 -14.51 32.51 -5.74
C ILE A 233 -15.69 33.47 -5.93
N GLU A 234 -16.91 32.98 -5.74
CA GLU A 234 -18.14 33.72 -6.00
C GLU A 234 -19.16 33.52 -4.86
N PHE A 235 -20.08 34.46 -4.73
CA PHE A 235 -21.14 34.48 -3.73
C PHE A 235 -22.46 34.86 -4.41
N TYR A 236 -23.51 34.09 -4.20
CA TYR A 236 -24.81 34.28 -4.83
C TYR A 236 -25.96 34.16 -3.82
N GLU A 237 -27.03 34.91 -4.08
CA GLU A 237 -28.35 34.60 -3.52
C GLU A 237 -29.05 33.58 -4.44
N HIS A 238 -29.78 32.62 -3.86
CA HIS A 238 -30.46 31.55 -4.58
C HIS A 238 -31.71 31.11 -3.80
N ASP A 239 -32.70 30.50 -4.47
CA ASP A 239 -33.99 30.06 -3.89
C ASP A 239 -33.87 29.10 -2.68
N ARG A 240 -32.70 28.47 -2.53
CA ARG A 240 -32.36 27.54 -1.43
C ARG A 240 -31.73 28.25 -0.22
N GLY A 241 -31.28 29.49 -0.35
CA GLY A 241 -30.40 30.18 0.60
C GLY A 241 -29.17 30.76 -0.10
N LEU A 242 -28.22 31.27 0.68
CA LEU A 242 -26.97 31.80 0.14
C LEU A 242 -26.10 30.68 -0.41
N ALA A 243 -25.42 30.92 -1.52
CA ALA A 243 -24.48 30.00 -2.15
C ALA A 243 -23.07 30.60 -2.20
N VAL A 244 -22.07 29.89 -1.65
CA VAL A 244 -20.64 30.19 -1.83
C VAL A 244 -20.03 29.19 -2.79
N VAL A 245 -19.39 29.69 -3.84
CA VAL A 245 -18.66 28.89 -4.83
C VAL A 245 -17.19 28.81 -4.42
N PHE A 246 -16.66 27.60 -4.33
CA PHE A 246 -15.26 27.31 -4.06
C PHE A 246 -14.57 26.71 -5.30
N ASP A 247 -13.25 26.86 -5.36
CA ASP A 247 -12.45 26.02 -6.24
C ASP A 247 -12.54 24.54 -5.84
N HIS A 248 -12.42 23.65 -6.82
CA HIS A 248 -12.48 22.21 -6.63
C HIS A 248 -11.65 21.53 -7.71
N ASP A 249 -10.91 20.50 -7.30
CA ASP A 249 -10.15 19.61 -8.17
C ASP A 249 -10.79 18.23 -8.09
N ALA A 250 -11.19 17.67 -9.24
CA ALA A 250 -11.88 16.39 -9.32
C ALA A 250 -10.98 15.19 -8.95
N THR A 251 -9.66 15.40 -8.80
CA THR A 251 -8.70 14.40 -8.32
C THR A 251 -8.56 14.36 -6.80
N GLU A 252 -9.22 15.26 -6.06
CA GLU A 252 -9.16 15.32 -4.60
C GLU A 252 -10.00 14.23 -3.93
N VAL A 253 -9.34 13.29 -3.26
CA VAL A 253 -9.94 12.21 -2.45
C VAL A 253 -9.82 12.58 -0.96
N ARG A 254 -10.84 12.29 -0.14
CA ARG A 254 -10.79 12.54 1.31
C ARG A 254 -9.72 11.67 1.97
N LEU A 255 -9.05 12.15 3.02
CA LEU A 255 -7.82 11.52 3.52
C LEU A 255 -8.04 10.09 4.02
N ASP A 256 -9.14 9.84 4.71
CA ASP A 256 -9.56 8.49 5.14
C ASP A 256 -9.79 7.56 3.94
N HIS A 257 -10.57 8.00 2.95
CA HIS A 257 -10.81 7.26 1.70
C HIS A 257 -9.52 7.01 0.92
N PHE A 258 -8.58 7.96 0.93
CA PHE A 258 -7.28 7.84 0.29
C PHE A 258 -6.39 6.80 0.99
N LEU A 259 -6.30 6.85 2.33
CA LEU A 259 -5.51 5.89 3.11
C LEU A 259 -6.07 4.47 3.00
N MET A 260 -7.39 4.29 2.99
CA MET A 260 -8.01 2.98 2.72
C MET A 260 -7.60 2.37 1.36
N GLN A 261 -7.31 3.21 0.36
CA GLN A 261 -6.87 2.76 -0.97
C GLN A 261 -5.35 2.59 -1.07
N LYS A 262 -4.57 3.43 -0.36
CA LYS A 262 -3.13 3.62 -0.62
C LYS A 262 -2.20 3.42 0.55
N ALA A 263 -2.66 3.28 1.80
CA ALA A 263 -1.76 3.17 2.96
C ALA A 263 -0.68 2.08 2.81
N ALA A 264 -1.04 0.89 2.30
CA ALA A 264 -0.09 -0.20 2.06
C ALA A 264 0.97 0.10 0.98
N GLU A 265 0.71 1.06 0.08
CA GLU A 265 1.64 1.50 -0.96
C GLU A 265 2.48 2.72 -0.53
N LEU A 266 2.15 3.38 0.58
CA LEU A 266 2.79 4.65 0.99
C LEU A 266 4.09 4.42 1.76
N SER A 267 5.22 4.83 1.17
CA SER A 267 6.51 4.90 1.86
C SER A 267 6.49 5.91 3.03
N ILE A 268 7.42 5.75 3.97
CA ILE A 268 7.57 6.69 5.10
C ILE A 268 7.78 8.14 4.60
N ASP A 269 8.55 8.35 3.53
CA ASP A 269 8.72 9.66 2.91
C ASP A 269 7.44 10.26 2.34
N GLN A 270 6.57 9.43 1.74
CA GLN A 270 5.29 9.90 1.23
C GLN A 270 4.38 10.33 2.39
N ARG A 271 4.40 9.59 3.51
CA ARG A 271 3.68 9.94 4.75
C ARG A 271 4.22 11.23 5.38
N ILE A 272 5.54 11.36 5.53
CA ILE A 272 6.22 12.59 5.97
C ILE A 272 5.87 13.77 5.06
N ARG A 273 5.86 13.60 3.73
CA ARG A 273 5.49 14.67 2.78
C ARG A 273 4.02 15.10 2.89
N LEU A 274 3.10 14.16 3.16
CA LEU A 274 1.69 14.48 3.43
C LEU A 274 1.56 15.32 4.71
N VAL A 275 2.15 14.85 5.83
CA VAL A 275 2.18 15.56 7.11
C VAL A 275 2.80 16.95 6.95
N ARG A 276 3.94 17.07 6.25
CA ARG A 276 4.58 18.37 5.97
C ARG A 276 3.68 19.33 5.19
N THR A 277 2.94 18.83 4.22
CA THR A 277 2.04 19.66 3.41
C THR A 277 0.83 20.15 4.22
N LEU A 278 0.30 19.28 5.10
CA LEU A 278 -0.77 19.64 6.03
C LEU A 278 -0.28 20.68 7.08
N ALA A 279 0.86 20.42 7.73
CA ALA A 279 1.45 21.32 8.73
C ALA A 279 1.76 22.71 8.15
N ASN A 280 2.34 22.77 6.94
CA ASN A 280 2.58 24.05 6.24
C ASN A 280 1.27 24.78 5.88
N THR A 281 0.19 24.05 5.58
CA THR A 281 -1.13 24.63 5.31
C THR A 281 -1.71 25.30 6.55
N LEU A 282 -1.63 24.65 7.72
CA LEU A 282 -2.08 25.23 8.98
C LEU A 282 -1.20 26.40 9.41
N ARG A 283 0.13 26.28 9.30
CA ARG A 283 1.06 27.39 9.53
C ARG A 283 0.67 28.63 8.72
N TYR A 284 0.42 28.46 7.42
CA TYR A 284 -0.03 29.56 6.57
C TYR A 284 -1.34 30.16 7.10
N ALA A 285 -2.33 29.33 7.44
CA ALA A 285 -3.61 29.78 7.96
C ALA A 285 -3.45 30.57 9.27
N HIS A 286 -2.70 30.04 10.24
CA HIS A 286 -2.40 30.69 11.51
C HIS A 286 -1.70 32.04 11.31
N SER A 287 -0.76 32.15 10.37
CA SER A 287 -0.11 33.43 10.00
C SER A 287 -1.10 34.49 9.48
N ARG A 288 -2.25 34.04 8.93
CA ARG A 288 -3.37 34.87 8.46
C ARG A 288 -4.51 35.02 9.48
N ARG A 289 -4.32 34.56 10.73
CA ARG A 289 -5.34 34.52 11.80
C ARG A 289 -6.57 33.68 11.43
N LEU A 290 -6.37 32.66 10.60
CA LEU A 290 -7.35 31.66 10.20
C LEU A 290 -7.04 30.36 10.94
N VAL A 291 -8.01 29.83 11.68
CA VAL A 291 -7.90 28.63 12.55
C VAL A 291 -9.05 27.68 12.23
N HIS A 292 -8.81 26.38 12.10
CA HIS A 292 -9.81 25.42 11.64
C HIS A 292 -10.71 24.89 12.78
N ARG A 293 -10.18 24.78 14.01
CA ARG A 293 -10.80 24.32 15.27
C ARG A 293 -11.27 22.86 15.32
N ARG A 294 -11.69 22.28 14.19
CA ARG A 294 -12.16 20.88 14.11
C ARG A 294 -11.43 20.06 13.04
N LEU A 295 -10.11 20.17 13.00
CA LEU A 295 -9.30 19.49 11.98
C LEU A 295 -9.40 17.97 12.18
N SER A 296 -9.78 17.26 11.12
CA SER A 296 -9.95 15.81 11.12
C SER A 296 -9.77 15.27 9.70
N PRO A 297 -9.66 13.94 9.48
CA PRO A 297 -9.51 13.37 8.14
C PRO A 297 -10.67 13.73 7.20
N LEU A 298 -11.85 14.05 7.75
CA LEU A 298 -13.02 14.43 6.97
C LEU A 298 -12.88 15.79 6.27
N SER A 299 -12.10 16.72 6.84
CA SER A 299 -11.83 18.03 6.22
C SER A 299 -10.51 18.08 5.43
N VAL A 300 -9.72 17.01 5.46
CA VAL A 300 -8.43 16.90 4.75
C VAL A 300 -8.60 16.08 3.48
N PHE A 301 -8.16 16.63 2.35
CA PHE A 301 -8.23 16.01 1.03
C PHE A 301 -6.83 15.87 0.44
N VAL A 302 -6.58 14.75 -0.23
CA VAL A 302 -5.34 14.43 -0.91
C VAL A 302 -5.57 14.53 -2.42
N ARG A 303 -4.73 15.28 -3.11
CA ARG A 303 -4.67 15.34 -4.58
C ARG A 303 -3.45 14.61 -5.10
N SER A 304 -3.62 13.85 -6.17
CA SER A 304 -2.51 13.20 -6.88
C SER A 304 -1.80 14.21 -7.78
N LEU A 305 -0.48 14.29 -7.67
CA LEU A 305 0.39 15.17 -8.45
C LEU A 305 1.30 14.33 -9.35
N ALA A 306 1.84 14.96 -10.39
CA ALA A 306 2.78 14.31 -11.31
C ALA A 306 3.99 13.69 -10.56
N HIS A 307 4.45 12.55 -11.06
CA HIS A 307 5.57 11.74 -10.53
C HIS A 307 5.29 11.11 -9.15
N GLY A 308 4.07 10.59 -8.93
CA GLY A 308 3.73 9.85 -7.69
C GLY A 308 3.79 10.69 -6.42
N ARG A 309 3.68 12.02 -6.55
CA ARG A 309 3.64 12.97 -5.43
C ARG A 309 2.20 13.24 -5.04
N TYR A 310 2.01 13.66 -3.80
CA TYR A 310 0.70 14.03 -3.27
C TYR A 310 0.73 15.47 -2.76
N GLY A 311 -0.38 16.18 -2.92
CA GLY A 311 -0.64 17.44 -2.23
C GLY A 311 -1.81 17.29 -1.27
N VAL A 312 -1.87 18.17 -0.27
CA VAL A 312 -2.98 18.22 0.70
C VAL A 312 -3.77 19.51 0.49
N ARG A 313 -5.10 19.43 0.56
CA ARG A 313 -6.01 20.57 0.70
C ARG A 313 -6.92 20.37 1.90
N VAL A 314 -7.00 21.39 2.75
CA VAL A 314 -7.93 21.48 3.88
C VAL A 314 -9.16 22.27 3.45
N ARG A 315 -10.34 21.70 3.67
CA ARG A 315 -11.65 22.30 3.43
C ARG A 315 -12.29 22.72 4.77
N ASP A 316 -13.54 23.15 4.72
CA ASP A 316 -14.44 23.26 5.87
C ASP A 316 -13.98 24.17 7.03
N TRP A 317 -13.25 25.21 6.67
CA TRP A 317 -12.97 26.41 7.46
C TRP A 317 -14.22 27.18 7.94
N HIS A 318 -15.43 26.69 7.73
CA HIS A 318 -16.68 27.24 8.27
C HIS A 318 -16.74 27.25 9.80
N THR A 319 -16.02 26.33 10.47
CA THR A 319 -15.84 26.36 11.93
C THR A 319 -14.84 27.45 12.38
N ALA A 320 -14.17 28.13 11.45
CA ALA A 320 -13.19 29.17 11.74
C ALA A 320 -13.84 30.48 12.21
N GLY A 321 -13.81 30.73 13.51
CA GLY A 321 -13.89 32.10 14.02
C GLY A 321 -12.53 32.79 13.93
N ARG A 322 -12.46 33.95 13.27
CA ARG A 322 -11.33 34.89 13.44
C ARG A 322 -11.18 35.23 14.94
N LEU A 323 -9.94 35.33 15.41
CA LEU A 323 -9.60 35.88 16.72
C LEU A 323 -9.95 37.38 16.75
N ALA A 324 -11.19 37.69 17.14
CA ALA A 324 -11.70 39.04 17.32
C ALA A 324 -12.39 39.13 18.70
N PRO A 325 -11.99 40.07 19.58
CA PRO A 325 -12.63 40.25 20.88
C PRO A 325 -14.15 40.44 20.74
N GLY A 326 -14.93 39.73 21.55
CA GLY A 326 -16.39 39.89 21.58
C GLY A 326 -17.18 39.25 20.43
N SER A 327 -16.57 38.45 19.55
CA SER A 327 -17.37 37.55 18.70
C SER A 327 -17.93 36.40 19.54
N PRO A 328 -19.26 36.19 19.65
CA PRO A 328 -19.79 35.02 20.32
C PRO A 328 -19.25 33.77 19.62
N GLY A 329 -18.71 32.85 20.40
CA GLY A 329 -18.29 31.54 19.91
C GLY A 329 -19.49 30.83 19.28
N TYR A 330 -19.25 30.06 18.22
CA TYR A 330 -20.28 29.25 17.55
C TYR A 330 -20.58 27.99 18.39
N GLY A 331 -20.93 28.21 19.67
CA GLY A 331 -21.33 27.17 20.60
C GLY A 331 -22.73 26.68 20.24
N SER A 332 -22.86 25.37 20.10
CA SER A 332 -24.14 24.65 20.04
C SER A 332 -25.11 25.11 18.93
N TYR A 333 -24.82 24.75 17.68
CA TYR A 333 -25.90 24.35 16.78
C TYR A 333 -26.36 22.94 17.15
N ALA A 334 -27.15 22.89 18.21
CA ALA A 334 -27.96 21.77 18.69
C ALA A 334 -27.23 20.44 19.00
N ALA A 335 -26.83 20.28 20.26
CA ALA A 335 -26.74 18.98 20.94
C ALA A 335 -28.15 18.34 21.14
N GLY A 336 -29.01 18.38 20.12
CA GLY A 336 -30.47 18.43 20.31
C GLY A 336 -31.35 17.78 19.23
N THR A 337 -30.81 17.06 18.25
CA THR A 337 -31.62 16.16 17.39
C THR A 337 -30.86 14.86 17.10
N ARG A 338 -31.50 13.70 17.29
CA ARG A 338 -30.89 12.38 17.01
C ARG A 338 -30.94 12.03 15.51
N THR A 339 -30.24 12.80 14.71
CA THR A 339 -30.11 12.63 13.25
C THR A 339 -28.71 12.16 12.86
N LEU A 340 -28.51 11.82 11.58
CA LEU A 340 -27.22 11.33 11.07
C LEU A 340 -26.11 12.40 11.17
N GLU A 341 -26.51 13.66 11.34
CA GLU A 341 -25.72 14.83 11.76
C GLU A 341 -24.83 14.53 12.99
N ALA A 342 -25.22 13.60 13.88
CA ALA A 342 -24.41 13.17 15.02
C ALA A 342 -23.39 12.06 14.69
N LEU A 343 -23.49 11.37 13.55
CA LEU A 343 -22.60 10.25 13.18
C LEU A 343 -21.41 10.71 12.30
N THR A 344 -21.61 11.63 11.37
CA THR A 344 -20.49 12.32 10.70
C THR A 344 -19.64 13.08 11.71
N ASP A 345 -20.29 13.72 12.69
CA ASP A 345 -19.57 14.41 13.75
C ASP A 345 -18.84 13.42 14.68
N ARG A 346 -19.49 12.31 15.10
CA ARG A 346 -18.85 11.27 15.94
C ARG A 346 -17.57 10.69 15.34
N ALA A 347 -17.51 10.48 14.01
CA ALA A 347 -16.29 10.02 13.34
C ALA A 347 -15.13 11.03 13.45
N ALA A 348 -15.43 12.34 13.50
CA ALA A 348 -14.42 13.36 13.76
C ALA A 348 -13.97 13.39 15.23
N HIS A 349 -14.84 13.06 16.21
CA HIS A 349 -14.52 13.15 17.64
C HIS A 349 -13.31 12.32 18.07
N GLY A 350 -12.99 11.22 17.36
CA GLY A 350 -11.76 10.45 17.60
C GLY A 350 -10.47 11.23 17.32
N TYR A 351 -10.54 12.40 16.66
CA TYR A 351 -9.38 13.21 16.24
C TYR A 351 -9.34 14.61 16.87
N LEU A 352 -10.38 15.01 17.62
CA LEU A 352 -10.52 16.36 18.14
C LEU A 352 -9.88 16.49 19.53
N ALA A 353 -9.34 17.68 19.79
CA ALA A 353 -8.82 18.04 21.11
C ALA A 353 -9.94 17.90 22.18
N PRO A 354 -9.70 17.21 23.31
CA PRO A 354 -10.74 16.94 24.31
C PRO A 354 -11.44 18.19 24.85
N GLU A 355 -10.70 19.28 24.99
CA GLU A 355 -11.23 20.57 25.44
C GLU A 355 -12.15 21.22 24.39
N THR A 356 -11.96 20.97 23.10
CA THR A 356 -12.84 21.51 22.03
C THR A 356 -14.29 20.98 22.11
N LEU A 357 -14.49 19.86 22.80
CA LEU A 357 -15.81 19.26 23.02
C LEU A 357 -16.55 19.86 24.23
N HIS A 358 -15.83 20.51 25.16
CA HIS A 358 -16.35 20.89 26.48
C HIS A 358 -16.16 22.39 26.81
N ASP A 359 -15.14 23.04 26.26
CA ASP A 359 -14.80 24.45 26.46
C ASP A 359 -14.86 25.23 25.13
N PRO A 360 -15.90 26.04 24.89
CA PRO A 360 -15.99 26.94 23.74
C PRO A 360 -14.93 28.06 23.71
N GLY A 361 -14.22 28.29 24.82
CA GLY A 361 -13.15 29.27 24.98
C GLY A 361 -11.74 28.72 24.73
N ALA A 362 -11.59 27.41 24.50
CA ALA A 362 -10.30 26.75 24.27
C ALA A 362 -9.49 27.40 23.12
N ASP A 363 -8.15 27.40 23.24
CA ASP A 363 -7.28 28.03 22.25
C ASP A 363 -7.43 27.32 20.88
N PRO A 364 -7.90 28.03 19.83
CA PRO A 364 -8.17 27.41 18.54
C PRO A 364 -6.90 27.06 17.75
N ILE A 365 -5.74 27.63 18.09
CA ILE A 365 -4.43 27.23 17.53
C ILE A 365 -4.00 25.90 18.14
N LEU A 366 -4.12 25.73 19.45
CA LEU A 366 -3.74 24.48 20.12
C LEU A 366 -4.71 23.34 19.81
N ALA A 367 -5.98 23.63 19.53
CA ALA A 367 -6.94 22.69 18.97
C ALA A 367 -6.56 22.24 17.53
N ASP A 368 -6.09 23.16 16.70
CA ASP A 368 -5.57 22.84 15.36
C ASP A 368 -4.29 22.00 15.40
N VAL A 369 -3.37 22.28 16.34
CA VAL A 369 -2.13 21.50 16.51
C VAL A 369 -2.44 20.09 17.02
N PHE A 370 -3.41 19.93 17.92
CA PHE A 370 -3.89 18.60 18.31
C PHE A 370 -4.48 17.83 17.12
N GLY A 371 -5.34 18.48 16.32
CA GLY A 371 -5.90 17.87 15.11
C GLY A 371 -4.80 17.53 14.08
N LEU A 372 -3.76 18.34 13.98
CA LEU A 372 -2.58 18.07 13.14
C LEU A 372 -1.84 16.82 13.61
N GLY A 373 -1.61 16.68 14.92
CA GLY A 373 -1.01 15.49 15.51
C GLY A 373 -1.87 14.24 15.32
N SER A 374 -3.18 14.32 15.56
CA SER A 374 -4.12 13.19 15.40
C SER A 374 -4.29 12.75 13.94
N VAL A 375 -4.28 13.70 13.00
CA VAL A 375 -4.25 13.37 11.56
C VAL A 375 -2.88 12.82 11.14
N SER A 376 -1.78 13.30 11.73
CA SER A 376 -0.44 12.75 11.49
C SER A 376 -0.33 11.31 11.99
N PHE A 377 -0.88 11.00 13.18
CA PHE A 377 -1.01 9.63 13.68
C PHE A 377 -1.69 8.73 12.66
N LEU A 378 -2.87 9.11 12.14
CA LEU A 378 -3.54 8.34 11.09
C LEU A 378 -2.69 8.19 9.81
N ILE A 379 -1.96 9.24 9.39
CA ILE A 379 -1.09 9.17 8.21
C ILE A 379 0.10 8.20 8.42
N PHE A 380 0.59 8.02 9.65
CA PHE A 380 1.64 7.05 9.95
C PHE A 380 1.08 5.64 10.19
N MET A 381 0.04 5.50 11.00
CA MET A 381 -0.46 4.20 11.45
C MET A 381 -1.48 3.56 10.49
N GLY A 382 -2.21 4.37 9.72
CA GLY A 382 -3.28 3.91 8.82
C GLY A 382 -4.59 3.53 9.52
N ASN A 383 -4.62 3.49 10.85
CA ASN A 383 -5.80 3.32 11.69
C ASN A 383 -6.19 4.63 12.40
N ALA A 384 -7.45 4.73 12.84
CA ALA A 384 -7.89 5.85 13.65
C ALA A 384 -7.26 5.78 15.06
N PRO A 385 -6.94 6.92 15.70
CA PRO A 385 -6.44 6.93 17.07
C PRO A 385 -7.46 6.44 18.11
N ALA A 386 -8.77 6.59 17.83
CA ALA A 386 -9.90 6.04 18.59
C ALA A 386 -11.19 6.06 17.73
N ASP A 387 -12.18 5.21 18.04
CA ASP A 387 -13.51 5.22 17.41
C ASP A 387 -14.42 6.33 17.98
N THR A 388 -14.06 6.89 19.14
CA THR A 388 -14.85 7.91 19.86
C THR A 388 -13.97 8.90 20.62
N GLY A 389 -14.50 10.09 20.90
CA GLY A 389 -13.83 11.08 21.76
C GLY A 389 -13.66 10.63 23.23
N GLU A 390 -14.56 9.77 23.74
CA GLU A 390 -14.44 9.20 25.09
C GLU A 390 -13.25 8.23 25.17
N GLU A 391 -13.10 7.37 24.17
CA GLU A 391 -11.98 6.43 24.05
C GLU A 391 -10.66 7.16 23.80
N LEU A 392 -10.66 8.20 22.95
CA LEU A 392 -9.51 9.10 22.78
C LEU A 392 -9.09 9.70 24.13
N GLN A 393 -10.03 10.26 24.89
CA GLN A 393 -9.72 10.86 26.20
C GLN A 393 -9.11 9.86 27.17
N GLN A 394 -9.63 8.63 27.23
CA GLN A 394 -9.06 7.56 28.04
C GLN A 394 -7.65 7.18 27.58
N ARG A 395 -7.41 7.13 26.26
CA ARG A 395 -6.10 6.86 25.67
C ARG A 395 -5.07 7.93 26.05
N LEU A 396 -5.41 9.21 25.81
CA LEU A 396 -4.57 10.37 26.19
C LEU A 396 -4.25 10.41 27.69
N THR A 397 -5.21 10.04 28.55
CA THR A 397 -5.01 10.00 30.01
C THR A 397 -3.98 8.94 30.42
N ARG A 398 -3.89 7.83 29.68
CA ARG A 398 -2.95 6.72 29.92
C ARG A 398 -1.58 6.98 29.30
N GLU A 399 -1.56 7.44 28.06
CA GLU A 399 -0.36 7.52 27.20
C GLU A 399 0.27 8.93 27.15
N ARG A 400 -0.40 9.94 27.74
CA ARG A 400 -0.04 11.38 27.76
C ARG A 400 0.00 12.08 26.39
N GLY A 401 -0.31 11.35 25.34
CA GLY A 401 -0.39 11.77 23.94
C GLY A 401 -0.57 10.52 23.08
N LEU A 402 -0.72 10.67 21.77
CA LEU A 402 -0.75 9.53 20.85
C LEU A 402 0.67 9.03 20.56
N ASP A 403 0.87 7.72 20.69
CA ASP A 403 2.17 7.07 20.50
C ASP A 403 2.19 6.20 19.24
N VAL A 404 3.05 6.55 18.28
CA VAL A 404 3.26 5.79 17.04
C VAL A 404 4.30 4.67 17.20
N GLY A 405 5.16 4.72 18.23
CA GLY A 405 6.27 3.78 18.43
C GLY A 405 5.85 2.38 18.91
N VAL A 406 4.60 2.20 19.35
CA VAL A 406 4.05 0.91 19.80
C VAL A 406 3.79 -0.06 18.64
N GLU A 407 3.48 0.48 17.47
CA GLU A 407 3.03 -0.27 16.28
C GLU A 407 3.91 -0.03 15.04
N LEU A 408 4.73 1.04 15.00
CA LEU A 408 5.63 1.35 13.89
C LEU A 408 7.07 0.91 14.19
N ASP A 409 7.44 -0.29 13.72
CA ASP A 409 8.80 -0.83 13.84
C ASP A 409 9.85 0.18 13.32
N GLY A 410 10.81 0.53 14.18
CA GLY A 410 11.92 1.42 13.84
C GLY A 410 11.61 2.93 13.83
N ALA A 411 10.45 3.35 14.35
CA ALA A 411 10.14 4.77 14.55
C ALA A 411 11.26 5.49 15.35
N SER A 412 11.75 6.64 14.86
CA SER A 412 12.72 7.43 15.63
C SER A 412 12.05 8.14 16.80
N GLN A 413 12.81 8.42 17.86
CA GLN A 413 12.29 9.13 19.04
C GLN A 413 11.71 10.51 18.63
N THR A 414 12.33 11.18 17.66
CA THR A 414 11.84 12.46 17.13
C THR A 414 10.49 12.35 16.43
N LEU A 415 10.18 11.23 15.76
CA LEU A 415 8.85 10.98 15.19
C LEU A 415 7.80 10.71 16.28
N ILE A 416 8.18 9.93 17.31
CA ILE A 416 7.32 9.64 18.46
C ILE A 416 6.97 10.94 19.20
N ASP A 417 7.98 11.75 19.53
CA ASP A 417 7.81 13.00 20.26
C ASP A 417 7.02 14.04 19.44
N LEU A 418 7.23 14.13 18.12
CA LEU A 418 6.46 15.02 17.22
C LEU A 418 4.95 14.76 17.32
N VAL A 419 4.53 13.49 17.28
CA VAL A 419 3.10 13.13 17.35
C VAL A 419 2.58 13.23 18.78
N ARG A 420 3.34 12.74 19.77
CA ARG A 420 2.95 12.72 21.18
C ARG A 420 2.79 14.14 21.74
N ASN A 421 3.74 15.03 21.49
CA ASN A 421 3.70 16.42 21.96
C ASN A 421 2.60 17.22 21.27
N ALA A 422 2.38 17.01 19.96
CA ALA A 422 1.28 17.67 19.25
C ALA A 422 -0.09 17.25 19.78
N THR A 423 -0.21 16.02 20.27
CA THR A 423 -1.46 15.44 20.81
C THR A 423 -1.49 15.34 22.34
N ALA A 424 -0.67 16.11 23.05
CA ALA A 424 -0.70 16.12 24.50
C ALA A 424 -2.10 16.53 25.01
N GLY A 425 -2.66 15.69 25.89
CA GLY A 425 -3.96 15.98 26.54
C GLY A 425 -3.87 17.14 27.52
N ASP A 426 -2.68 17.34 28.10
CA ASP A 426 -2.31 18.55 28.83
C ASP A 426 -1.91 19.65 27.83
N VAL A 427 -2.57 20.80 27.91
CA VAL A 427 -2.39 21.92 26.98
C VAL A 427 -1.03 22.59 27.18
N ASP A 428 -0.51 22.62 28.41
CA ASP A 428 0.79 23.24 28.74
C ASP A 428 1.98 22.40 28.23
N LEU A 429 1.76 21.11 27.97
CA LEU A 429 2.73 20.18 27.37
C LEU A 429 2.58 20.06 25.85
N ARG A 430 1.56 20.69 25.26
CA ARG A 430 1.27 20.55 23.84
C ARG A 430 2.21 21.41 22.99
N THR A 431 2.57 20.93 21.80
CA THR A 431 3.30 21.72 20.81
C THR A 431 2.59 23.07 20.58
N GLU A 432 3.27 24.17 20.91
CA GLU A 432 2.68 25.52 21.04
C GLU A 432 2.10 26.12 19.75
N SER A 433 2.53 25.65 18.57
CA SER A 433 2.09 26.19 17.29
C SER A 433 2.36 25.27 16.09
N ALA A 434 1.67 25.51 14.98
CA ALA A 434 1.97 24.83 13.72
C ALA A 434 3.35 25.18 13.14
N GLU A 435 3.94 26.35 13.48
CA GLU A 435 5.33 26.67 13.13
C GLU A 435 6.30 25.77 13.92
N ARG A 436 6.08 25.61 15.23
CA ARG A 436 6.91 24.73 16.07
C ARG A 436 6.85 23.28 15.59
N PHE A 437 5.65 22.78 15.25
CA PHE A 437 5.48 21.45 14.66
C PHE A 437 6.26 21.30 13.34
N VAL A 438 6.25 22.31 12.46
CA VAL A 438 7.03 22.29 11.21
C VAL A 438 8.54 22.23 11.49
N GLN A 439 9.05 22.94 12.50
CA GLN A 439 10.47 22.89 12.88
C GLN A 439 10.91 21.51 13.41
N GLU A 440 10.06 20.87 14.22
CA GLU A 440 10.29 19.51 14.73
C GLU A 440 10.24 18.47 13.60
N LEU A 441 9.31 18.63 12.65
CA LEU A 441 9.22 17.80 11.45
C LEU A 441 10.40 17.98 10.49
N GLU A 442 10.90 19.20 10.27
CA GLU A 442 12.11 19.41 9.46
C GLU A 442 13.35 18.85 10.17
N SER A 443 13.41 18.88 11.50
CA SER A 443 14.48 18.20 12.28
C SER A 443 14.45 16.68 12.07
N LEU A 444 13.26 16.06 12.07
CA LEU A 444 13.06 14.66 11.72
C LEU A 444 13.53 14.35 10.28
N ILE A 445 13.20 15.23 9.32
CA ILE A 445 13.63 15.07 7.93
C ILE A 445 15.16 15.12 7.81
N GLN A 446 15.84 16.02 8.54
CA GLN A 446 17.30 16.05 8.57
C GLN A 446 17.89 14.78 9.21
N GLU A 447 17.26 14.22 10.25
CA GLU A 447 17.67 12.94 10.86
C GLU A 447 17.68 11.80 9.82
N PHE A 448 16.60 11.68 9.03
CA PHE A 448 16.52 10.69 7.96
C PHE A 448 17.58 10.90 6.88
N LEU A 449 17.73 12.14 6.38
CA LEU A 449 18.74 12.45 5.34
C LEU A 449 20.17 12.15 5.80
N LEU A 450 20.51 12.47 7.04
CA LEU A 450 21.83 12.14 7.62
C LEU A 450 22.05 10.63 7.75
N ARG A 451 21.02 9.86 8.11
CA ARG A 451 21.08 8.38 8.14
C ARG A 451 21.30 7.81 6.73
N GLU A 452 20.62 8.34 5.71
CA GLU A 452 20.84 7.94 4.31
C GLU A 452 22.26 8.26 3.84
N GLU A 453 22.77 9.48 4.11
CA GLU A 453 24.14 9.85 3.76
C GLU A 453 25.18 8.96 4.44
N VAL A 454 24.99 8.58 5.71
CA VAL A 454 25.89 7.67 6.43
C VAL A 454 25.81 6.25 5.87
N ALA A 455 24.62 5.74 5.57
CA ALA A 455 24.44 4.42 4.95
C ALA A 455 25.07 4.34 3.54
N GLN A 456 25.11 5.47 2.80
CA GLN A 456 25.77 5.56 1.50
C GLN A 456 27.31 5.73 1.58
N ARG A 457 27.87 6.02 2.77
CA ARG A 457 29.33 6.22 2.97
C ARG A 457 30.13 4.95 3.29
N VAL A 458 29.48 3.85 3.64
CA VAL A 458 30.18 2.58 3.90
C VAL A 458 30.48 1.90 2.56
N ASP A 459 31.74 1.94 2.11
CA ASP A 459 32.20 1.11 0.99
C ASP A 459 31.98 -0.37 1.37
N PRO A 460 31.21 -1.16 0.59
CA PRO A 460 30.96 -2.56 0.93
C PRO A 460 32.22 -3.43 1.00
N LEU A 461 33.36 -3.00 0.44
CA LEU A 461 34.63 -3.71 0.60
C LEU A 461 35.22 -3.61 2.01
N ASP A 462 34.89 -2.53 2.72
CA ASP A 462 35.32 -2.22 4.09
C ASP A 462 34.26 -2.61 5.14
N ALA A 463 33.08 -3.05 4.69
CA ALA A 463 31.98 -3.42 5.58
C ALA A 463 32.33 -4.60 6.50
N THR A 464 32.13 -4.39 7.80
CA THR A 464 32.34 -5.36 8.88
C THR A 464 31.04 -6.10 9.24
N PRO A 465 31.10 -7.24 9.94
CA PRO A 465 29.91 -7.87 10.51
C PRO A 465 29.10 -6.89 11.38
N GLY A 466 27.79 -6.82 11.16
CA GLY A 466 26.88 -5.85 11.76
C GLY A 466 26.76 -4.51 11.02
N ALA A 467 27.58 -4.24 10.00
CA ALA A 467 27.40 -3.07 9.15
C ALA A 467 26.13 -3.20 8.30
N VAL A 468 25.41 -2.09 8.11
CA VAL A 468 24.22 -2.05 7.26
C VAL A 468 24.51 -1.20 6.03
N ILE A 469 24.32 -1.78 4.85
CA ILE A 469 24.59 -1.17 3.54
C ILE A 469 23.36 -1.30 2.64
N GLY A 470 23.27 -0.54 1.55
CA GLY A 470 22.10 -0.60 0.65
C GLY A 470 22.32 0.05 -0.70
N THR A 471 21.30 -0.03 -1.56
CA THR A 471 21.27 0.75 -2.81
C THR A 471 20.82 2.18 -2.51
N ARG A 472 20.81 3.03 -3.54
CA ARG A 472 20.28 4.40 -3.41
C ARG A 472 18.77 4.41 -3.14
N GLU A 473 18.05 3.47 -3.72
CA GLU A 473 16.60 3.33 -3.65
C GLU A 473 16.15 2.60 -2.37
N GLN A 474 17.02 1.76 -1.81
CA GLN A 474 16.82 1.02 -0.57
C GLN A 474 18.04 1.16 0.35
N PRO A 475 18.25 2.33 0.97
CA PRO A 475 19.33 2.53 1.93
C PRO A 475 19.13 1.62 3.14
N GLY A 476 20.18 0.88 3.51
CA GLY A 476 20.15 -0.05 4.63
C GLY A 476 19.52 -1.43 4.35
N ARG A 477 19.28 -1.80 3.09
CA ARG A 477 18.70 -3.09 2.69
C ARG A 477 19.43 -4.34 3.24
N PHE A 478 20.76 -4.30 3.34
CA PHE A 478 21.60 -5.46 3.64
C PHE A 478 22.32 -5.31 4.98
N GLU A 479 21.98 -6.16 5.94
CA GLU A 479 22.77 -6.36 7.17
C GLU A 479 23.90 -7.35 6.88
N VAL A 480 25.17 -6.94 7.03
CA VAL A 480 26.33 -7.79 6.77
C VAL A 480 26.53 -8.78 7.93
N VAL A 481 26.32 -10.07 7.66
CA VAL A 481 26.48 -11.14 8.65
C VAL A 481 27.94 -11.57 8.77
N GLN A 482 28.62 -11.80 7.64
CA GLN A 482 30.01 -12.26 7.62
C GLN A 482 30.69 -12.02 6.26
N ARG A 483 31.98 -11.70 6.26
CA ARG A 483 32.84 -11.80 5.06
C ARG A 483 33.11 -13.28 4.75
N LEU A 484 32.67 -13.76 3.58
CA LEU A 484 32.84 -15.17 3.19
C LEU A 484 34.19 -15.42 2.51
N GLY A 485 34.64 -14.48 1.68
CA GLY A 485 35.91 -14.58 0.98
C GLY A 485 36.07 -13.52 -0.09
N GLN A 486 37.31 -13.25 -0.50
CA GLN A 486 37.63 -12.31 -1.57
C GLN A 486 38.27 -13.08 -2.73
N GLY A 487 37.62 -13.07 -3.89
CA GLY A 487 38.15 -13.62 -5.13
C GLY A 487 38.99 -12.59 -5.90
N SER A 488 39.35 -12.92 -7.14
CA SER A 488 40.04 -12.01 -8.06
C SER A 488 39.14 -10.96 -8.71
N THR A 489 37.81 -11.13 -8.61
CA THR A 489 36.79 -10.28 -9.22
C THR A 489 35.95 -9.57 -8.17
N ALA A 490 35.71 -10.18 -7.01
CA ALA A 490 34.70 -9.68 -6.10
C ALA A 490 34.98 -10.06 -4.64
N LEU A 491 34.40 -9.28 -3.74
CA LEU A 491 34.19 -9.66 -2.35
C LEU A 491 32.84 -10.35 -2.19
N ALA A 492 32.79 -11.51 -1.54
CA ALA A 492 31.56 -12.16 -1.14
C ALA A 492 31.24 -11.88 0.33
N LEU A 493 30.08 -11.26 0.57
CA LEU A 493 29.50 -11.00 1.88
C LEU A 493 28.27 -11.88 2.08
N LEU A 494 28.19 -12.59 3.21
CA LEU A 494 26.93 -13.14 3.69
C LEU A 494 26.11 -11.99 4.26
N VAL A 495 24.90 -11.79 3.77
CA VAL A 495 23.99 -10.72 4.18
C VAL A 495 22.64 -11.28 4.60
N ARG A 496 21.95 -10.53 5.45
CA ARG A 496 20.50 -10.67 5.65
C ARG A 496 19.81 -9.59 4.81
N ASP A 497 18.94 -10.05 3.93
CA ASP A 497 18.10 -9.27 3.03
C ASP A 497 16.63 -9.44 3.44
N PRO A 498 15.81 -8.38 3.53
CA PRO A 498 14.43 -8.46 3.99
C PRO A 498 13.51 -9.24 3.04
N GLU A 499 13.84 -9.32 1.75
CA GLU A 499 13.01 -10.00 0.75
C GLU A 499 13.37 -11.50 0.61
N HIS A 500 14.67 -11.83 0.64
CA HIS A 500 15.19 -13.16 0.35
C HIS A 500 15.73 -13.92 1.59
N GLY A 501 15.85 -13.26 2.74
CA GLY A 501 16.41 -13.84 3.96
C GLY A 501 17.95 -13.88 3.94
N GLN A 502 18.55 -15.04 4.16
CA GLN A 502 20.02 -15.20 4.14
C GLN A 502 20.51 -15.38 2.70
N ALA A 503 21.34 -14.45 2.23
CA ALA A 503 21.82 -14.38 0.84
C ALA A 503 23.32 -14.00 0.79
N VAL A 504 23.92 -14.11 -0.40
CA VAL A 504 25.32 -13.74 -0.65
C VAL A 504 25.36 -12.52 -1.57
N LEU A 505 25.84 -11.39 -1.06
CA LEU A 505 26.11 -10.18 -1.84
C LEU A 505 27.55 -10.25 -2.37
N LYS A 506 27.70 -10.37 -3.69
CA LYS A 506 29.00 -10.39 -4.39
C LYS A 506 29.27 -8.99 -4.93
N VAL A 507 30.28 -8.29 -4.42
CA VAL A 507 30.59 -6.87 -4.72
C VAL A 507 31.88 -6.77 -5.55
N ALA A 508 31.86 -6.01 -6.65
CA ALA A 508 33.03 -5.81 -7.51
C ALA A 508 34.20 -5.10 -6.77
N LEU A 509 35.42 -5.62 -6.96
CA LEU A 509 36.64 -5.00 -6.42
C LEU A 509 37.01 -3.70 -7.14
N ASP A 510 36.69 -3.60 -8.42
CA ASP A 510 36.87 -2.43 -9.28
C ASP A 510 35.70 -2.26 -10.27
N GLU A 511 35.35 -1.03 -10.62
CA GLU A 511 34.21 -0.75 -11.50
C GLU A 511 34.51 -0.91 -13.01
N ASP A 512 35.70 -1.39 -13.36
CA ASP A 512 36.14 -1.56 -14.75
C ASP A 512 36.14 -3.03 -15.20
N SER A 513 37.04 -3.83 -14.65
CA SER A 513 37.31 -5.23 -15.04
C SER A 513 36.54 -6.21 -14.17
N ALA A 514 36.48 -5.98 -12.86
CA ALA A 514 35.69 -6.78 -11.93
C ALA A 514 34.19 -6.64 -12.21
N ARG A 515 33.69 -5.40 -12.37
CA ARG A 515 32.30 -5.12 -12.78
C ARG A 515 31.88 -5.91 -14.03
N ARG A 516 32.68 -5.88 -15.11
CA ARG A 516 32.36 -6.62 -16.35
C ARG A 516 32.23 -8.12 -16.12
N ARG A 517 33.16 -8.73 -15.38
CA ARG A 517 33.10 -10.16 -15.03
C ARG A 517 31.91 -10.49 -14.14
N LEU A 518 31.50 -9.57 -13.26
CA LEU A 518 30.28 -9.71 -12.46
C LEU A 518 29.03 -9.73 -13.36
N LEU A 519 28.92 -8.80 -14.32
CA LEU A 519 27.81 -8.75 -15.27
C LEU A 519 27.74 -10.04 -16.12
N ASP A 520 28.89 -10.50 -16.63
CA ASP A 520 29.00 -11.78 -17.35
C ASP A 520 28.54 -12.98 -16.50
N GLU A 521 28.89 -13.01 -15.22
CA GLU A 521 28.43 -14.04 -14.27
C GLU A 521 26.92 -13.97 -14.02
N SER A 522 26.33 -12.77 -13.92
CA SER A 522 24.88 -12.58 -13.78
C SER A 522 24.11 -13.18 -14.97
N GLU A 523 24.57 -12.91 -16.19
CA GLU A 523 23.95 -13.44 -17.41
C GLU A 523 24.06 -14.98 -17.49
N VAL A 524 25.19 -15.55 -17.08
CA VAL A 524 25.38 -17.01 -17.03
C VAL A 524 24.47 -17.66 -15.98
N LEU A 525 24.36 -17.07 -14.79
CA LEU A 525 23.47 -17.56 -13.72
C LEU A 525 21.98 -17.44 -14.08
N HIS A 526 21.60 -16.51 -14.95
CA HIS A 526 20.23 -16.41 -15.47
C HIS A 526 19.87 -17.57 -16.44
N LEU A 527 20.86 -18.07 -17.18
CA LEU A 527 20.71 -19.21 -18.10
C LEU A 527 20.73 -20.57 -17.37
N ALA A 528 21.47 -20.66 -16.26
CA ALA A 528 21.67 -21.88 -15.47
C ALA A 528 20.42 -22.29 -14.65
N ARG A 529 19.38 -22.83 -15.33
CA ARG A 529 18.13 -23.30 -14.70
C ARG A 529 18.19 -24.73 -14.15
N GLU A 530 19.24 -25.04 -13.40
CA GLU A 530 19.42 -26.32 -12.70
C GLU A 530 19.34 -26.07 -11.19
N PRO A 531 18.54 -26.83 -10.41
CA PRO A 531 18.53 -26.70 -8.97
C PRO A 531 19.93 -26.67 -8.35
N ARG A 532 20.84 -27.57 -8.70
CA ARG A 532 22.18 -27.69 -8.06
C ARG A 532 23.19 -26.58 -8.40
N ILE A 533 22.74 -25.48 -8.97
CA ILE A 533 23.53 -24.27 -9.18
C ILE A 533 22.96 -23.16 -8.28
N ALA A 534 23.84 -22.44 -7.58
CA ALA A 534 23.44 -21.30 -6.76
C ALA A 534 22.83 -20.20 -7.64
N ARG A 535 21.57 -19.82 -7.37
CA ARG A 535 20.84 -18.91 -8.25
C ARG A 535 21.27 -17.45 -8.07
N GLY A 536 21.30 -16.71 -9.18
CA GLY A 536 21.15 -15.25 -9.12
C GLY A 536 19.75 -14.90 -8.61
N LEU A 537 19.67 -14.10 -7.56
CA LEU A 537 18.42 -13.57 -7.00
C LEU A 537 18.11 -12.22 -7.65
N GLU A 538 19.08 -11.31 -7.63
CA GLU A 538 18.91 -9.94 -8.14
C GLU A 538 20.25 -9.35 -8.61
N GLY A 539 20.21 -8.52 -9.65
CA GLY A 539 21.33 -7.70 -10.10
C GLY A 539 21.34 -7.43 -11.61
N PRO A 540 22.21 -6.53 -12.09
CA PRO A 540 23.19 -5.76 -11.31
C PRO A 540 22.57 -4.72 -10.37
N LEU A 541 23.13 -4.62 -9.17
CA LEU A 541 22.83 -3.62 -8.15
C LEU A 541 23.97 -2.61 -8.05
N VAL A 542 23.68 -1.42 -7.49
CA VAL A 542 24.70 -0.48 -7.05
C VAL A 542 24.58 -0.28 -5.54
N VAL A 543 25.56 -0.75 -4.78
CA VAL A 543 25.59 -0.72 -3.30
C VAL A 543 26.82 0.06 -2.87
N GLY A 544 26.66 1.12 -2.08
CA GLY A 544 27.78 1.99 -1.66
C GLY A 544 28.66 2.48 -2.82
N GLY A 545 28.07 2.75 -3.99
CA GLY A 545 28.77 3.18 -5.20
C GLY A 545 29.41 2.07 -6.06
N ARG A 546 29.33 0.79 -5.64
CA ARG A 546 29.92 -0.36 -6.36
C ARG A 546 28.88 -1.26 -6.99
N THR A 547 29.22 -1.85 -8.14
CA THR A 547 28.40 -2.89 -8.77
C THR A 547 28.41 -4.16 -7.93
N ALA A 548 27.21 -4.69 -7.65
CA ALA A 548 27.02 -5.92 -6.87
C ALA A 548 25.98 -6.86 -7.50
N LEU A 549 26.03 -8.14 -7.11
CA LEU A 549 25.00 -9.15 -7.38
C LEU A 549 24.52 -9.78 -6.08
N LEU A 550 23.22 -9.99 -5.96
CA LEU A 550 22.62 -10.77 -4.88
C LEU A 550 22.40 -12.22 -5.34
N LEU A 551 23.02 -13.16 -4.65
CA LEU A 551 23.04 -14.59 -4.97
C LEU A 551 22.44 -15.41 -3.82
N GLU A 552 21.92 -16.59 -4.16
CA GLU A 552 21.44 -17.57 -3.19
C GLU A 552 22.60 -18.17 -2.39
N ASP A 553 22.44 -18.34 -1.07
CA ASP A 553 23.44 -19.01 -0.23
C ASP A 553 23.59 -20.49 -0.63
N ALA A 554 24.78 -20.83 -1.14
CA ALA A 554 25.14 -22.15 -1.63
C ALA A 554 25.39 -23.18 -0.51
N GLY A 555 25.59 -22.74 0.74
CA GLY A 555 25.82 -23.62 1.89
C GLY A 555 27.04 -23.23 2.73
N ARG A 556 27.02 -23.63 4.01
CA ARG A 556 28.00 -23.20 5.04
C ARG A 556 29.37 -23.88 4.97
N GLU A 557 29.49 -25.01 4.27
CA GLU A 557 30.74 -25.76 4.15
C GLU A 557 30.98 -26.18 2.69
N SER A 558 32.22 -26.04 2.22
CA SER A 558 32.64 -26.50 0.89
C SER A 558 33.15 -27.94 0.90
N LEU A 559 33.05 -28.63 -0.25
CA LEU A 559 33.58 -29.98 -0.46
C LEU A 559 35.08 -30.03 -0.17
N ALA A 560 35.83 -28.96 -0.50
CA ALA A 560 37.24 -28.85 -0.14
C ALA A 560 37.49 -28.83 1.39
N ALA A 561 36.63 -28.16 2.17
CA ALA A 561 36.75 -28.15 3.63
C ALA A 561 36.47 -29.54 4.23
N MET A 562 35.43 -30.23 3.75
CA MET A 562 35.17 -31.63 4.11
C MET A 562 36.35 -32.54 3.77
N ILE A 563 36.92 -32.45 2.55
CA ILE A 563 38.09 -33.25 2.14
C ILE A 563 39.32 -32.94 3.01
N ARG A 564 39.54 -31.67 3.39
CA ARG A 564 40.63 -31.29 4.32
C ARG A 564 40.41 -31.84 5.73
N ARG A 565 39.17 -31.93 6.21
CA ARG A 565 38.80 -32.47 7.54
C ARG A 565 38.87 -33.99 7.61
N GLU A 566 38.32 -34.68 6.60
CA GLU A 566 38.09 -36.14 6.63
C GLU A 566 39.10 -36.92 5.79
N GLY A 567 39.90 -36.23 4.97
CA GLY A 567 40.89 -36.85 4.11
C GLY A 567 40.24 -37.60 2.94
N ARG A 568 40.37 -38.93 2.94
CA ARG A 568 39.80 -39.77 1.87
C ARG A 568 38.35 -40.12 2.20
N LEU A 569 37.43 -39.55 1.41
CA LEU A 569 36.00 -39.87 1.47
C LEU A 569 35.75 -41.38 1.29
N SER A 570 34.73 -41.89 1.97
CA SER A 570 34.26 -43.27 1.82
C SER A 570 33.68 -43.53 0.43
N LEU A 571 33.57 -44.79 0.01
CA LEU A 571 32.93 -45.15 -1.26
C LEU A 571 31.47 -44.69 -1.35
N ASP A 572 30.76 -44.60 -0.22
CA ASP A 572 29.38 -44.13 -0.16
C ASP A 572 29.30 -42.61 -0.41
N PHE A 573 30.13 -41.82 0.28
CA PHE A 573 30.23 -40.38 0.04
C PHE A 573 30.73 -40.06 -1.37
N LEU A 574 31.71 -40.81 -1.89
CA LEU A 574 32.16 -40.68 -3.28
C LEU A 574 31.04 -40.98 -4.27
N GLY A 575 30.23 -42.02 -4.03
CA GLY A 575 29.09 -42.37 -4.88
C GLY A 575 27.96 -41.34 -4.85
N ARG A 576 27.70 -40.73 -3.69
CA ARG A 576 26.68 -39.67 -3.51
C ARG A 576 27.13 -38.35 -4.13
N TRP A 577 28.28 -37.82 -3.71
CA TRP A 577 28.78 -36.52 -4.14
C TRP A 577 29.28 -36.55 -5.59
N GLY A 578 29.85 -37.66 -6.05
CA GLY A 578 30.20 -37.86 -7.46
C GLY A 578 28.97 -37.86 -8.37
N ARG A 579 27.81 -38.34 -7.90
CA ARG A 579 26.56 -38.26 -8.65
C ARG A 579 26.04 -36.83 -8.76
N ASP A 580 25.95 -36.10 -7.65
CA ASP A 580 25.54 -34.69 -7.68
C ASP A 580 26.44 -33.87 -8.61
N LEU A 581 27.77 -34.09 -8.59
CA LEU A 581 28.72 -33.43 -9.47
C LEU A 581 28.50 -33.76 -10.96
N LEU A 582 28.23 -35.03 -11.30
CA LEU A 582 27.95 -35.44 -12.68
C LEU A 582 26.61 -34.88 -13.18
N GLU A 583 25.60 -34.77 -12.31
CA GLU A 583 24.31 -34.16 -12.66
C GLU A 583 24.45 -32.63 -12.88
N ILE A 584 25.25 -31.94 -12.05
CA ILE A 584 25.62 -30.53 -12.28
C ILE A 584 26.32 -30.37 -13.64
N LEU A 585 27.33 -31.20 -13.93
CA LEU A 585 28.08 -31.16 -15.19
C LEU A 585 27.19 -31.39 -16.42
N ALA A 586 26.27 -32.36 -16.35
CA ALA A 586 25.33 -32.62 -17.44
C ALA A 586 24.39 -31.44 -17.68
N ALA A 587 23.94 -30.75 -16.63
CA ALA A 587 23.10 -29.57 -16.77
C ALA A 587 23.84 -28.37 -17.38
N LEU A 588 25.13 -28.18 -17.02
CA LEU A 588 25.99 -27.16 -17.62
C LEU A 588 26.23 -27.41 -19.12
N ASP A 589 26.53 -28.65 -19.50
CA ASP A 589 26.75 -29.06 -20.89
C ASP A 589 25.48 -28.86 -21.74
N LEU A 590 24.31 -29.27 -21.23
CA LEU A 590 23.00 -29.04 -21.86
C LEU A 590 22.67 -27.55 -22.02
N ALA A 591 23.15 -26.69 -21.13
CA ALA A 591 22.97 -25.24 -21.20
C ALA A 591 24.05 -24.53 -22.06
N GLY A 592 25.08 -25.25 -22.53
CA GLY A 592 26.22 -24.67 -23.23
C GLY A 592 27.13 -23.81 -22.33
N ILE A 593 27.08 -24.00 -21.01
CA ILE A 593 27.79 -23.18 -20.02
C ILE A 593 29.10 -23.86 -19.61
N ASN A 594 30.22 -23.29 -20.04
CA ASN A 594 31.55 -23.73 -19.58
C ASN A 594 31.89 -23.04 -18.25
N HIS A 595 31.98 -23.77 -17.13
CA HIS A 595 32.32 -23.17 -15.82
C HIS A 595 33.77 -22.66 -15.72
N ARG A 596 34.70 -23.37 -16.38
CA ARG A 596 36.16 -23.11 -16.46
C ARG A 596 36.96 -23.11 -15.15
N ASP A 597 36.34 -23.02 -13.98
CA ASP A 597 36.99 -23.15 -12.68
C ASP A 597 36.30 -24.15 -11.75
N LEU A 598 36.08 -25.38 -12.24
CA LEU A 598 35.43 -26.42 -11.45
C LEU A 598 36.43 -27.06 -10.47
N LYS A 599 36.24 -26.81 -9.17
CA LYS A 599 37.09 -27.33 -8.10
C LYS A 599 36.28 -27.58 -6.81
N PRO A 600 36.78 -28.40 -5.86
CA PRO A 600 36.09 -28.68 -4.60
C PRO A 600 35.79 -27.43 -3.73
N ASP A 601 36.54 -26.34 -3.88
CA ASP A 601 36.29 -25.10 -3.14
C ASP A 601 35.06 -24.32 -3.68
N ASN A 602 34.63 -24.57 -4.92
CA ASN A 602 33.46 -23.95 -5.57
C ASN A 602 32.18 -24.83 -5.47
N LEU A 603 32.22 -25.90 -4.66
CA LEU A 603 31.10 -26.80 -4.39
C LEU A 603 30.77 -26.76 -2.91
N ALA A 604 29.53 -26.42 -2.54
CA ALA A 604 29.07 -26.33 -1.15
C ALA A 604 27.96 -27.34 -0.84
N PHE A 605 27.81 -27.70 0.43
CA PHE A 605 26.76 -28.58 0.92
C PHE A 605 25.50 -27.81 1.31
N ARG A 606 24.36 -28.15 0.69
CA ARG A 606 23.09 -27.45 0.87
C ARG A 606 21.95 -28.42 1.18
N GLU A 607 21.17 -28.14 2.23
CA GLU A 607 19.91 -28.83 2.52
C GLU A 607 18.82 -28.43 1.51
N ARG A 608 18.06 -29.41 0.99
CA ARG A 608 17.03 -29.17 -0.04
C ARG A 608 15.77 -29.99 0.17
N GLY A 609 14.67 -29.49 -0.39
CA GLY A 609 13.37 -30.13 -0.34
C GLY A 609 12.77 -30.18 1.07
N LYS A 610 11.57 -30.78 1.19
CA LYS A 610 10.91 -30.96 2.50
C LYS A 610 11.62 -31.97 3.39
N SER A 611 12.42 -32.88 2.82
CA SER A 611 13.23 -33.86 3.54
C SER A 611 14.55 -33.30 4.08
N ARG A 612 14.93 -32.06 3.72
CA ARG A 612 16.23 -31.43 4.06
C ARG A 612 17.43 -32.28 3.68
N GLU A 613 17.35 -32.95 2.54
CA GLU A 613 18.45 -33.76 2.04
C GLU A 613 19.62 -32.87 1.59
N VAL A 614 20.82 -33.20 2.06
CA VAL A 614 22.04 -32.50 1.70
C VAL A 614 22.52 -32.93 0.31
N HIS A 615 22.73 -31.96 -0.56
CA HIS A 615 23.28 -32.10 -1.92
C HIS A 615 24.47 -31.16 -2.13
N LEU A 616 25.29 -31.44 -3.14
CA LEU A 616 26.22 -30.43 -3.66
C LEU A 616 25.46 -29.30 -4.39
N SER A 617 25.95 -28.08 -4.21
CA SER A 617 25.58 -26.88 -4.93
C SER A 617 26.83 -26.22 -5.50
N LEU A 618 26.87 -26.01 -6.82
CA LEU A 618 27.95 -25.29 -7.51
C LEU A 618 27.72 -23.78 -7.44
N PHE A 619 28.80 -23.02 -7.22
CA PHE A 619 28.79 -21.56 -7.18
C PHE A 619 30.10 -20.98 -7.76
N ASP A 620 30.13 -19.65 -7.94
CA ASP A 620 31.23 -18.87 -8.54
C ASP A 620 31.48 -19.13 -10.04
N PHE A 621 30.68 -18.49 -10.89
CA PHE A 621 30.73 -18.62 -12.35
C PHE A 621 31.62 -17.56 -13.01
N SER A 622 32.46 -16.86 -12.23
CA SER A 622 33.23 -15.66 -12.64
C SER A 622 34.22 -15.83 -13.80
N LEU A 623 34.53 -17.06 -14.21
CA LEU A 623 35.39 -17.38 -15.36
C LEU A 623 34.64 -17.98 -16.56
N SER A 624 33.31 -18.11 -16.49
CA SER A 624 32.52 -18.86 -17.48
C SER A 624 32.50 -18.24 -18.89
N ARG A 625 32.74 -16.93 -19.00
CA ARG A 625 32.86 -16.18 -20.26
C ARG A 625 34.28 -15.80 -20.66
N ALA A 626 35.30 -16.38 -20.01
CA ALA A 626 36.67 -16.19 -20.48
C ALA A 626 36.83 -16.68 -21.94
N PRO A 627 37.61 -16.00 -22.80
CA PRO A 627 37.83 -16.43 -24.20
C PRO A 627 38.43 -17.84 -24.28
N LEU A 628 37.97 -18.66 -25.22
CA LEU A 628 38.38 -20.07 -25.34
C LEU A 628 39.89 -20.22 -25.56
N GLU A 629 40.51 -19.23 -26.21
CA GLU A 629 41.93 -19.14 -26.54
C GLU A 629 42.83 -18.96 -25.31
N GLN A 630 42.27 -18.57 -24.16
CA GLN A 630 43.02 -18.43 -22.91
C GLN A 630 43.10 -19.79 -22.17
N THR A 631 44.06 -20.63 -22.56
CA THR A 631 44.23 -21.99 -22.01
C THR A 631 44.67 -22.03 -20.54
N GLY A 632 45.28 -20.95 -20.03
CA GLY A 632 45.71 -20.82 -18.63
C GLY A 632 44.65 -20.35 -17.63
N VAL A 633 43.37 -20.28 -18.02
CA VAL A 633 42.28 -19.78 -17.15
C VAL A 633 41.67 -20.90 -16.30
N GLY A 634 41.78 -20.74 -14.98
CA GLY A 634 41.25 -21.65 -13.96
C GLY A 634 42.27 -21.90 -12.85
N THR A 635 41.93 -22.70 -11.85
CA THR A 635 42.82 -23.00 -10.71
C THR A 635 43.87 -24.07 -11.11
N PRO A 636 45.20 -23.80 -11.13
CA PRO A 636 46.18 -24.62 -11.83
C PRO A 636 46.21 -26.14 -11.55
N PRO A 637 46.03 -26.65 -10.32
CA PRO A 637 46.00 -28.10 -10.05
C PRO A 637 44.79 -28.84 -10.64
N TYR A 638 43.78 -28.11 -11.14
CA TYR A 638 42.54 -28.63 -11.71
C TYR A 638 42.43 -28.38 -13.23
N LEU A 639 43.44 -27.75 -13.84
CA LEU A 639 43.52 -27.61 -15.30
C LEU A 639 43.90 -28.95 -15.95
N ASP A 640 43.35 -29.24 -17.12
CA ASP A 640 43.74 -30.41 -17.91
C ASP A 640 45.17 -30.21 -18.46
N PRO A 641 46.15 -31.05 -18.07
CA PRO A 641 47.55 -30.91 -18.49
C PRO A 641 47.78 -31.20 -19.99
N PHE A 642 46.75 -31.61 -20.73
CA PHE A 642 46.83 -31.92 -22.17
C PHE A 642 46.32 -30.79 -23.08
N PHE A 643 45.76 -29.68 -22.55
CA PHE A 643 45.26 -28.56 -23.38
C PHE A 643 46.32 -28.02 -24.35
N ASP A 644 47.55 -27.76 -23.89
CA ASP A 644 48.65 -27.25 -24.74
C ASP A 644 49.19 -28.30 -25.74
N LEU A 645 48.89 -29.59 -25.54
CA LEU A 645 49.30 -30.66 -26.44
C LEU A 645 48.33 -30.86 -27.61
N ILE A 646 47.05 -30.56 -27.42
CA ILE A 646 46.00 -30.73 -28.45
C ILE A 646 46.09 -29.64 -29.54
N HIS A 647 46.62 -28.45 -29.22
CA HIS A 647 46.74 -27.34 -30.16
C HIS A 647 48.06 -27.29 -30.97
N ARG A 648 48.93 -28.30 -30.91
CA ARG A 648 50.08 -28.41 -31.84
C ARG A 648 49.66 -28.99 -33.19
N PRO A 649 49.87 -28.29 -34.33
CA PRO A 649 49.55 -28.85 -35.63
C PRO A 649 50.47 -30.02 -35.99
N LEU A 650 49.87 -31.15 -36.37
CA LEU A 650 50.58 -32.33 -36.87
C LEU A 650 51.34 -31.99 -38.16
N ARG A 651 52.65 -31.78 -38.07
CA ARG A 651 53.53 -31.73 -39.25
C ARG A 651 53.56 -33.10 -39.92
N ARG A 652 52.84 -33.26 -41.04
CA ARG A 652 52.98 -34.41 -41.94
C ARG A 652 54.43 -34.52 -42.41
N GLY A 653 54.98 -35.73 -42.37
CA GLY A 653 56.34 -36.01 -42.77
C GLY A 653 56.53 -35.96 -44.30
N GLY A 654 57.70 -35.48 -44.71
CA GLY A 654 58.22 -35.56 -46.08
C GLY A 654 59.74 -35.41 -46.04
N ARG A 655 60.47 -36.41 -46.57
CA ARG A 655 61.94 -36.35 -46.68
C ARG A 655 62.34 -35.26 -47.68
N ALA A 656 63.39 -34.47 -47.40
CA ALA A 656 64.70 -34.68 -48.02
C ALA A 656 65.74 -33.58 -47.69
N LEU A 657 66.91 -34.06 -47.24
CA LEU A 657 68.27 -33.61 -47.59
C LEU A 657 68.86 -32.26 -47.10
N ARG A 658 70.12 -32.41 -46.66
CA ARG A 658 71.26 -31.47 -46.60
C ARG A 658 71.25 -30.36 -45.53
N GLY A 659 72.32 -30.35 -44.73
CA GLY A 659 73.04 -29.08 -44.50
C GLY A 659 73.63 -28.77 -43.13
N GLY A 660 74.50 -29.62 -42.57
CA GLY A 660 75.70 -29.14 -41.87
C GLY A 660 75.63 -28.61 -40.43
N ARG A 661 76.65 -29.03 -39.66
CA ARG A 661 77.31 -28.32 -38.53
C ARG A 661 76.56 -28.16 -37.18
N HIS A 662 76.92 -29.06 -36.27
CA HIS A 662 77.29 -28.72 -34.87
C HIS A 662 78.33 -27.57 -34.83
N PRO A 663 78.51 -26.80 -33.72
CA PRO A 663 78.93 -27.39 -32.42
C PRO A 663 78.58 -26.64 -31.10
N LEU A 664 78.62 -27.36 -29.96
CA LEU A 664 78.98 -26.89 -28.58
C LEU A 664 78.05 -25.81 -27.93
N ARG A 665 77.99 -25.58 -26.60
CA ARG A 665 78.65 -26.12 -25.39
C ARG A 665 77.78 -25.83 -24.14
N ASP A 666 78.01 -26.58 -23.05
CA ASP A 666 77.84 -26.28 -21.60
C ASP A 666 76.61 -25.49 -21.07
N GLY A 667 76.02 -25.77 -19.90
CA GLY A 667 76.28 -26.79 -18.88
C GLY A 667 75.94 -26.27 -17.47
N HIS A 668 75.17 -27.01 -16.66
CA HIS A 668 75.27 -27.19 -15.20
C HIS A 668 74.03 -27.88 -14.59
N ARG A 669 74.23 -28.65 -13.51
CA ARG A 669 73.21 -29.40 -12.73
C ARG A 669 72.48 -28.49 -11.71
N PRO A 670 71.44 -28.96 -11.00
CA PRO A 670 71.67 -29.75 -9.77
C PRO A 670 70.98 -31.14 -9.72
N ASP A 671 71.27 -31.88 -8.65
CA ASP A 671 70.89 -33.28 -8.36
C ASP A 671 69.94 -33.33 -7.10
N PRO A 672 69.61 -34.44 -6.41
CA PRO A 672 68.19 -34.81 -6.26
C PRO A 672 67.72 -35.24 -4.84
N HIS A 673 66.42 -35.17 -4.57
CA HIS A 673 65.70 -35.95 -3.54
C HIS A 673 64.19 -35.96 -3.91
N LEU A 674 63.36 -37.01 -3.73
CA LEU A 674 63.50 -38.36 -3.17
C LEU A 674 62.60 -39.32 -3.99
N ARG A 675 62.92 -40.62 -4.02
CA ARG A 675 62.12 -41.66 -4.69
C ARG A 675 61.02 -42.19 -3.77
N HIS A 676 60.00 -42.87 -4.30
CA HIS A 676 59.80 -44.33 -4.10
C HIS A 676 58.71 -44.91 -5.01
N ARG A 677 58.98 -46.11 -5.57
CA ARG A 677 58.00 -46.98 -6.25
C ARG A 677 57.32 -47.89 -5.22
N TRP A 678 56.12 -48.39 -5.54
CA TRP A 678 55.66 -49.68 -5.00
C TRP A 678 54.88 -50.50 -6.06
N GLN A 679 55.07 -51.82 -6.02
CA GLN A 679 54.34 -52.85 -6.78
C GLN A 679 53.75 -53.86 -5.78
N PRO A 680 52.66 -54.57 -6.11
CA PRO A 680 51.85 -55.29 -5.12
C PRO A 680 52.27 -56.75 -4.90
N PRO A 681 51.93 -57.30 -3.72
CA PRO A 681 51.36 -58.63 -3.54
C PRO A 681 49.91 -58.49 -3.01
N GLY A 682 49.03 -59.49 -2.96
CA GLY A 682 49.12 -60.95 -3.11
C GLY A 682 48.05 -61.57 -2.19
N GLY A 683 47.33 -62.62 -2.63
CA GLY A 683 46.24 -63.24 -1.83
C GLY A 683 46.73 -63.94 -0.54
N ASP A 684 45.88 -64.53 0.31
CA ASP A 684 44.72 -65.36 -0.05
C ASP A 684 43.86 -65.77 1.20
N ARG A 685 42.66 -66.33 0.95
CA ARG A 685 41.91 -67.34 1.75
C ARG A 685 41.20 -67.04 3.09
N ARG A 686 39.88 -67.35 3.03
CA ARG A 686 39.06 -68.22 3.94
C ARG A 686 38.51 -67.57 5.24
N ARG A 687 37.28 -67.88 5.72
CA ARG A 687 36.22 -68.89 5.39
C ARG A 687 34.82 -68.22 5.33
N ARG A 688 33.89 -68.63 4.45
CA ARG A 688 32.71 -69.55 4.64
C ARG A 688 31.82 -69.23 5.86
N HIS A 689 30.50 -69.35 5.89
CA HIS A 689 29.47 -70.09 5.10
C HIS A 689 28.15 -69.26 5.10
N ASP A 690 27.16 -69.36 4.20
CA ASP A 690 27.06 -70.09 2.91
C ASP A 690 26.12 -69.38 1.87
N ARG A 691 24.89 -69.88 1.64
CA ARG A 691 23.93 -69.59 0.53
C ARG A 691 22.64 -70.44 0.76
N PRO A 692 21.59 -70.50 -0.11
CA PRO A 692 21.21 -69.69 -1.30
C PRO A 692 19.67 -69.42 -1.47
N ARG A 693 19.27 -69.00 -2.70
CA ARG A 693 17.97 -69.20 -3.43
C ARG A 693 16.85 -68.15 -3.19
N ARG A 694 16.48 -67.36 -4.23
CA ARG A 694 15.59 -67.61 -5.41
C ARG A 694 14.09 -67.39 -5.04
N LEU A 695 13.21 -66.69 -5.78
CA LEU A 695 12.98 -66.55 -7.24
C LEU A 695 12.17 -65.27 -7.60
N ARG A 696 12.17 -64.92 -8.92
CA ARG A 696 11.09 -64.31 -9.77
C ARG A 696 10.38 -63.01 -9.28
N ALA A 697 10.37 -61.91 -10.03
CA ALA A 697 9.83 -61.66 -11.39
C ALA A 697 8.31 -61.42 -11.44
N GLY A 698 7.92 -60.20 -11.84
CA GLY A 698 6.57 -59.71 -12.12
C GLY A 698 6.66 -58.27 -12.63
N THR A 699 6.81 -58.07 -13.94
CA THR A 699 5.75 -57.72 -14.91
C THR A 699 5.26 -56.27 -14.83
N CYS A 700 5.59 -55.52 -15.88
CA CYS A 700 4.99 -54.24 -16.27
C CYS A 700 3.49 -54.39 -16.56
N PRO A 701 2.73 -53.28 -16.63
CA PRO A 701 2.19 -52.95 -17.95
C PRO A 701 2.30 -51.48 -18.36
N ARG A 702 2.46 -51.27 -19.66
CA ARG A 702 2.38 -49.97 -20.36
C ARG A 702 0.92 -49.56 -20.63
N ARG A 703 0.65 -48.26 -20.61
CA ARG A 703 -0.23 -47.49 -21.55
C ARG A 703 0.17 -46.01 -21.37
N ALA A 704 0.64 -45.20 -22.33
CA ALA A 704 0.45 -45.05 -23.78
C ALA A 704 -0.77 -44.18 -24.20
N GLY A 705 -0.48 -42.90 -24.48
CA GLY A 705 -1.30 -41.88 -25.15
C GLY A 705 -0.57 -40.52 -25.05
N ARG A 706 -0.04 -39.84 -26.10
CA ARG A 706 -0.64 -39.26 -27.34
C ARG A 706 -1.75 -38.24 -27.01
N LEU A 707 -1.77 -36.97 -27.47
CA LEU A 707 -1.02 -36.25 -28.53
C LEU A 707 -0.87 -34.72 -28.30
N LEU A 708 0.27 -34.17 -28.76
CA LEU A 708 0.48 -32.91 -29.54
C LEU A 708 0.18 -31.47 -28.99
N PRO A 709 0.76 -30.39 -29.61
CA PRO A 709 0.94 -29.06 -29.00
C PRO A 709 0.45 -27.84 -29.86
N GLN A 710 0.87 -26.64 -29.42
CA GLN A 710 0.94 -25.32 -30.13
C GLN A 710 -0.31 -24.44 -30.31
N ARG A 711 -0.23 -23.23 -29.74
CA ARG A 711 -0.37 -21.88 -30.36
C ARG A 711 -0.05 -20.84 -29.26
N ALA A 712 0.86 -19.87 -29.37
CA ALA A 712 1.21 -18.89 -30.41
C ALA A 712 0.37 -17.60 -30.37
N LEU A 713 0.99 -16.56 -29.79
CA LEU A 713 0.88 -15.12 -30.07
C LEU A 713 -0.36 -14.57 -30.81
N ALA A 714 -1.17 -13.80 -30.07
CA ALA A 714 -1.72 -12.50 -30.47
C ALA A 714 -2.02 -11.69 -29.18
#